data_AF-A0A815UU68-F1
#
_entry.id   AF-A0A815UU68-F1
#
_cell.length_a   1.000
_cell.length_b   1.000
_cell.length_c   1.000
_cell.angle_alpha   90.00
_cell.angle_beta   90.00
_cell.angle_gamma   90.00
#
_symmetry.space_group_name_H-M   'P 1'
#
loop_
_entity.id
_entity.type
_entity.pdbx_description
1 polymer ?
#
loop_
_entity_poly.entity_id
_entity_poly.type
_entity_poly.pdbx_seq_one_letter_code
_entity_poly.pdbx_strand_id
1 'polypeptide(L)'
;DQVTKAEILWSLKVAQKGLSYNLCNELNELFSSMFPDSSIVGNFSIQADKMSYVISHGLGPYFKKKLIEDVKRADKFVLIFDEQTNNQNKKQLDMLLRYWSNEKQCVVNRFYKSVILGHAYAKTIRDIIIESFATDGLNLNKLLMLGRDNPNINISLENLIDVEMKKQGGCLLTIGSCNIHIIHNAFKNGILSSKCEDIDSVMEKAILYFSITRWVLLGKVIDRILNQWDILCDYFLCFLPEKQPVQIRENKRYESIKLVLSSNFSKVKFNFMLYLCENIFDRFFTFFQREEPLIHLLYCELNDLYQNVLLSFLKSDSVQQKSGQDLLNINFEQSALWIADKEIKIGEQTRKLIRSLNFDEKKSFYQDVRKIYITIANYLKKNFPLNNMLLRDLQILDYLSRTDRSSGDRIVRVARNIPNLLDDREIDKLANEWALYSVELVDRSWYIKDEYVDSNGNNQIKYHSIDYYWNNVFSILTMNGISKYPTLTKLMKNVLIITHGNADVERGFSINSNILRENRSSLSESSINGLRLVYDGVKFFGSGSAHKVPITTDIINMVKKSSSNYRESLIAAKLAVAIHKNNENSNKIIQNEKQQHLDEEKVLLDKQKTLAHQMKEAEYLIDEGTNRLEGALKSGVFSEVHAAKLLIAGGREKLTSINEQQQQLTNELD
;
A
#
# COMPACT_ATOMS: atom_id res chain seq x y z
N ASP A 1 23.80 -21.33 29.78
CA ASP A 1 24.61 -20.31 29.07
C ASP A 1 24.02 -18.93 29.34
N GLN A 2 24.52 -18.25 30.38
CA GLN A 2 24.00 -16.94 30.82
C GLN A 2 24.57 -15.78 29.99
N VAL A 3 25.75 -15.95 29.39
CA VAL A 3 26.40 -14.95 28.54
C VAL A 3 25.59 -14.73 27.27
N THR A 4 25.22 -15.80 26.57
CA THR A 4 24.39 -15.70 25.36
C THR A 4 23.02 -15.07 25.69
N LYS A 5 22.46 -15.37 26.87
CA LYS A 5 21.21 -14.75 27.33
C LYS A 5 21.35 -13.23 27.48
N ALA A 6 22.44 -12.76 28.08
CA ALA A 6 22.74 -11.34 28.20
C ALA A 6 22.91 -10.67 26.82
N GLU A 7 23.62 -11.32 25.90
CA GLU A 7 23.80 -10.82 24.52
C GLU A 7 22.48 -10.74 23.76
N ILE A 8 21.58 -11.71 23.94
CA ILE A 8 20.22 -11.68 23.39
C ILE A 8 19.45 -10.49 23.95
N LEU A 9 19.41 -10.31 25.27
CA LEU A 9 18.70 -9.20 25.90
C LEU A 9 19.19 -7.84 25.37
N TRP A 10 20.49 -7.67 25.24
CA TRP A 10 21.07 -6.47 24.67
C TRP A 10 20.67 -6.27 23.20
N SER A 11 20.77 -7.32 22.38
CA SER A 11 20.36 -7.27 20.97
C SER A 11 18.88 -6.91 20.79
N LEU A 12 18.00 -7.49 21.62
CA LEU A 12 16.57 -7.15 21.65
C LEU A 12 16.37 -5.66 21.98
N LYS A 13 17.12 -5.13 22.96
CA LYS A 13 17.06 -3.72 23.36
C LYS A 13 17.54 -2.79 22.24
N VAL A 14 18.62 -3.15 21.56
CA VAL A 14 19.17 -2.41 20.42
C VAL A 14 18.15 -2.30 19.29
N ALA A 15 17.49 -3.40 18.93
CA ALA A 15 16.44 -3.41 17.92
C ALA A 15 15.19 -2.61 18.39
N GLN A 16 14.74 -2.83 19.63
CA GLN A 16 13.58 -2.13 20.22
C GLN A 16 13.74 -0.60 20.19
N LYS A 17 14.94 -0.09 20.47
CA LYS A 17 15.21 1.35 20.61
C LYS A 17 15.89 1.97 19.39
N GLY A 18 16.22 1.19 18.37
CA GLY A 18 16.93 1.68 17.18
C GLY A 18 18.33 2.21 17.48
N LEU A 19 19.05 1.61 18.45
CA LEU A 19 20.37 2.11 18.90
C LEU A 19 21.48 1.75 17.90
N SER A 20 22.43 2.65 17.62
CA SER A 20 23.55 2.34 16.71
C SER A 20 24.31 1.07 17.12
N TYR A 21 24.69 0.24 16.14
CA TYR A 21 25.51 -0.95 16.41
C TYR A 21 26.93 -0.59 16.87
N ASN A 22 27.44 0.58 16.48
CA ASN A 22 28.76 1.07 16.89
C ASN A 22 28.84 1.28 18.40
N LEU A 23 27.70 1.48 19.08
CA LEU A 23 27.64 1.53 20.54
C LEU A 23 28.20 0.23 21.16
N CYS A 24 28.12 -0.90 20.44
CA CYS A 24 28.55 -2.18 20.96
C CYS A 24 30.08 -2.34 21.05
N ASN A 25 30.86 -1.52 20.35
CA ASN A 25 32.32 -1.71 20.30
C ASN A 25 33.02 -1.41 21.64
N GLU A 26 32.47 -0.51 22.44
CA GLU A 26 33.03 -0.09 23.74
C GLU A 26 32.25 -0.68 24.95
N LEU A 27 31.21 -1.49 24.70
CA LEU A 27 30.34 -1.99 25.77
C LEU A 27 31.05 -2.92 26.74
N ASN A 28 31.98 -3.75 26.27
CA ASN A 28 32.63 -4.74 27.13
C ASN A 28 33.50 -4.04 28.19
N GLU A 29 34.25 -3.01 27.80
CA GLU A 29 35.07 -2.20 28.71
C GLU A 29 34.20 -1.44 29.71
N LEU A 30 33.12 -0.82 29.21
CA LEU A 30 32.16 -0.11 30.06
C LEU A 30 31.49 -1.03 31.07
N PHE A 31 30.94 -2.17 30.63
CA PHE A 31 30.28 -3.11 31.52
C PHE A 31 31.26 -3.72 32.53
N SER A 32 32.49 -4.04 32.12
CA SER A 32 33.52 -4.54 33.04
C SER A 32 33.88 -3.52 34.11
N SER A 33 33.83 -2.23 33.77
CA SER A 33 34.04 -1.14 34.73
C SER A 33 32.83 -0.95 35.67
N MET A 34 31.61 -1.14 35.17
CA MET A 34 30.37 -1.03 35.97
C MET A 34 30.14 -2.23 36.89
N PHE A 35 30.57 -3.42 36.48
CA PHE A 35 30.30 -4.70 37.14
C PHE A 35 31.56 -5.58 37.17
N PRO A 36 32.62 -5.17 37.90
CA PRO A 36 33.94 -5.81 37.84
C PRO A 36 33.96 -7.26 38.38
N ASP A 37 32.97 -7.64 39.17
CA ASP A 37 32.81 -8.95 39.80
C ASP A 37 31.98 -9.94 38.97
N SER A 38 31.41 -9.51 37.83
CA SER A 38 30.49 -10.32 37.03
C SER A 38 31.21 -11.19 36.00
N SER A 39 31.15 -12.52 36.20
CA SER A 39 31.66 -13.50 35.23
C SER A 39 30.90 -13.49 33.90
N ILE A 40 29.65 -13.00 33.88
CA ILE A 40 28.86 -12.84 32.65
C ILE A 40 29.45 -11.70 31.82
N VAL A 41 29.77 -10.58 32.47
CA VAL A 41 30.32 -9.39 31.82
C VAL A 41 31.73 -9.65 31.32
N GLY A 42 32.57 -10.34 32.09
CA GLY A 42 33.93 -10.71 31.66
C GLY A 42 33.96 -11.57 30.40
N ASN A 43 32.86 -12.26 30.07
CA ASN A 43 32.71 -13.07 28.87
C ASN A 43 31.76 -12.46 27.82
N PHE A 44 31.17 -11.30 28.10
CA PHE A 44 30.30 -10.59 27.17
C PHE A 44 31.15 -10.05 26.00
N SER A 45 30.77 -10.35 24.76
CA SER A 45 31.65 -10.11 23.60
C SER A 45 30.93 -9.54 22.38
N ILE A 46 29.80 -8.86 22.57
CA ILE A 46 29.01 -8.35 21.44
C ILE A 46 29.58 -7.04 20.89
N GLN A 47 30.16 -7.11 19.69
CA GLN A 47 30.61 -5.95 18.91
C GLN A 47 29.62 -5.62 17.77
N ALA A 48 29.86 -4.55 17.01
CA ALA A 48 28.97 -4.11 15.94
C ALA A 48 28.69 -5.21 14.88
N ASP A 49 29.72 -5.93 14.43
CA ASP A 49 29.56 -7.01 13.44
C ASP A 49 28.76 -8.18 14.00
N LYS A 50 29.05 -8.57 15.26
CA LYS A 50 28.31 -9.61 15.97
C LYS A 50 26.85 -9.23 16.15
N MET A 51 26.58 -8.00 16.55
CA MET A 51 25.22 -7.47 16.65
C MET A 51 24.48 -7.57 15.30
N SER A 52 25.14 -7.19 14.21
CA SER A 52 24.56 -7.24 12.87
C SER A 52 24.11 -8.63 12.47
N TYR A 53 24.98 -9.65 12.55
CA TYR A 53 24.60 -11.01 12.19
C TYR A 53 23.69 -11.70 13.23
N VAL A 54 23.80 -11.36 14.52
CA VAL A 54 22.88 -11.88 15.55
C VAL A 54 21.45 -11.42 15.26
N ILE A 55 21.25 -10.16 14.89
CA ILE A 55 19.93 -9.63 14.53
C ILE A 55 19.44 -10.23 13.21
N SER A 56 20.26 -10.17 12.15
CA SER A 56 19.81 -10.52 10.79
C SER A 56 19.77 -12.03 10.50
N HIS A 57 20.62 -12.85 11.14
CA HIS A 57 20.77 -14.28 10.87
C HIS A 57 20.52 -15.18 12.09
N GLY A 58 20.20 -14.60 13.25
CA GLY A 58 19.81 -15.30 14.47
C GLY A 58 18.39 -14.96 14.91
N LEU A 59 18.23 -13.82 15.58
CA LEU A 59 16.97 -13.40 16.22
C LEU A 59 15.86 -13.12 15.19
N GLY A 60 16.16 -12.41 14.10
CA GLY A 60 15.18 -12.14 13.04
C GLY A 60 14.56 -13.42 12.47
N PRO A 61 15.36 -14.38 11.96
CA PRO A 61 14.87 -15.67 11.52
C PRO A 61 14.10 -16.46 12.60
N TYR A 62 14.52 -16.40 13.87
CA TYR A 62 13.78 -17.02 14.97
C TYR A 62 12.36 -16.44 15.10
N PHE A 63 12.23 -15.11 15.16
CA PHE A 63 10.91 -14.47 15.30
C PHE A 63 10.05 -14.65 14.04
N LYS A 64 10.65 -14.67 12.85
CA LYS A 64 9.94 -15.03 11.61
C LYS A 64 9.38 -16.44 11.70
N LYS A 65 10.18 -17.41 12.13
CA LYS A 65 9.72 -18.80 12.31
C LYS A 65 8.53 -18.87 13.27
N LYS A 66 8.59 -18.17 14.41
CA LYS A 66 7.48 -18.11 15.37
C LYS A 66 6.22 -17.45 14.80
N LEU A 67 6.37 -16.39 14.02
CA LEU A 67 5.26 -15.77 13.29
C LEU A 67 4.58 -16.78 12.35
N ILE A 68 5.37 -17.47 11.51
CA ILE A 68 4.85 -18.41 10.52
C ILE A 68 4.17 -19.62 11.19
N GLU A 69 4.75 -20.14 12.28
CA GLU A 69 4.12 -21.19 13.10
C GLU A 69 2.75 -20.77 13.62
N ASP A 70 2.60 -19.53 14.09
CA ASP A 70 1.34 -19.02 14.60
C ASP A 70 0.30 -18.78 13.49
N VAL A 71 0.71 -18.16 12.38
CA VAL A 71 -0.16 -17.91 11.20
C VAL A 71 -0.67 -19.22 10.61
N LYS A 72 0.15 -20.28 10.55
CA LYS A 72 -0.27 -21.59 10.02
C LYS A 72 -1.42 -22.21 10.80
N ARG A 73 -1.55 -21.91 12.10
CA ARG A 73 -2.64 -22.36 12.98
C ARG A 73 -3.94 -21.57 12.78
N ALA A 74 -3.90 -20.41 12.14
CA ALA A 74 -5.10 -19.67 11.79
C ALA A 74 -5.83 -20.32 10.60
N ASP A 75 -7.16 -20.21 10.56
CA ASP A 75 -7.96 -20.67 9.42
C ASP A 75 -7.68 -19.82 8.19
N LYS A 76 -7.71 -18.50 8.35
CA LYS A 76 -7.35 -17.52 7.34
C LYS A 76 -6.45 -16.43 7.91
N PHE A 77 -5.82 -15.66 7.02
CA PHE A 77 -5.06 -14.46 7.35
C PHE A 77 -5.25 -13.39 6.26
N VAL A 78 -4.98 -12.13 6.60
CA VAL A 78 -5.02 -10.98 5.70
C VAL A 78 -3.58 -10.51 5.47
N LEU A 79 -3.24 -10.23 4.20
CA LEU A 79 -1.97 -9.60 3.84
C LEU A 79 -2.21 -8.11 3.66
N ILE A 80 -1.58 -7.28 4.49
CA ILE A 80 -1.61 -5.83 4.34
C ILE A 80 -0.25 -5.40 3.78
N PHE A 81 -0.25 -4.61 2.73
CA PHE A 81 0.99 -4.16 2.10
C PHE A 81 0.88 -2.70 1.67
N ASP A 82 2.04 -2.05 1.58
CA ASP A 82 2.14 -0.70 1.05
C ASP A 82 3.56 -0.45 0.53
N GLU A 83 3.66 0.44 -0.46
CA GLU A 83 4.92 0.87 -1.07
C GLU A 83 5.38 2.20 -0.50
N GLN A 84 6.66 2.30 -0.16
CA GLN A 84 7.29 3.55 0.19
C GLN A 84 8.62 3.73 -0.53
N THR A 85 9.05 4.98 -0.70
CA THR A 85 10.44 5.29 -1.05
C THR A 85 11.25 5.37 0.23
N ASN A 86 12.26 4.52 0.36
CA ASN A 86 13.13 4.52 1.54
C ASN A 86 14.16 5.66 1.48
N ASN A 87 14.93 5.84 2.57
CA ASN A 87 15.96 6.89 2.67
C ASN A 87 17.09 6.76 1.62
N GLN A 88 17.17 5.65 0.90
CA GLN A 88 18.11 5.43 -0.21
C GLN A 88 17.49 5.74 -1.58
N ASN A 89 16.31 6.36 -1.63
CA ASN A 89 15.52 6.57 -2.85
C ASN A 89 15.13 5.28 -3.60
N LYS A 90 15.12 4.12 -2.92
CA LYS A 90 14.66 2.86 -3.49
C LYS A 90 13.21 2.61 -3.07
N LYS A 91 12.42 2.02 -3.97
CA LYS A 91 11.10 1.54 -3.62
C LYS A 91 11.23 0.36 -2.66
N GLN A 92 10.44 0.35 -1.61
CA GLN A 92 10.39 -0.69 -0.60
C GLN A 92 8.93 -1.09 -0.38
N LEU A 93 8.67 -2.38 -0.48
CA LEU A 93 7.36 -2.98 -0.22
C LEU A 93 7.40 -3.63 1.17
N ASP A 94 6.63 -3.09 2.10
CA ASP A 94 6.44 -3.72 3.41
C ASP A 94 5.17 -4.59 3.39
N MET A 95 5.28 -5.77 3.97
CA MET A 95 4.19 -6.73 4.11
C MET A 95 3.96 -7.06 5.58
N LEU A 96 2.70 -6.99 6.01
CA LEU A 96 2.21 -7.37 7.32
C LEU A 96 1.16 -8.47 7.19
N LEU A 97 1.12 -9.37 8.16
CA LEU A 97 0.09 -10.40 8.28
C LEU A 97 -0.83 -10.04 9.44
N ARG A 98 -2.13 -10.00 9.15
CA ARG A 98 -3.21 -9.81 10.13
C ARG A 98 -4.00 -11.10 10.28
N TYR A 99 -4.07 -11.63 11.49
CA TYR A 99 -4.69 -12.93 11.76
C TYR A 99 -5.11 -13.06 13.23
N TRP A 100 -5.92 -14.07 13.54
CA TRP A 100 -6.24 -14.44 14.92
C TRP A 100 -5.09 -15.26 15.50
N SER A 101 -4.39 -14.72 16.49
CA SER A 101 -3.31 -15.46 17.17
C SER A 101 -3.90 -16.38 18.22
N ASN A 102 -3.69 -17.69 18.06
CA ASN A 102 -4.05 -18.65 19.11
C ASN A 102 -3.12 -18.53 20.34
N GLU A 103 -1.97 -17.90 20.21
CA GLU A 103 -1.08 -17.63 21.34
C GLU A 103 -1.57 -16.45 22.19
N LYS A 104 -2.09 -15.39 21.55
CA LYS A 104 -2.59 -14.19 22.24
C LYS A 104 -4.10 -14.17 22.47
N GLN A 105 -4.85 -15.07 21.82
CA GLN A 105 -6.31 -15.11 21.82
C GLN A 105 -6.93 -13.76 21.42
N CYS A 106 -6.35 -13.11 20.41
CA CYS A 106 -6.81 -11.84 19.88
C CYS A 106 -6.35 -11.66 18.42
N VAL A 107 -6.83 -10.61 17.76
CA VAL A 107 -6.34 -10.22 16.44
C VAL A 107 -4.98 -9.55 16.60
N VAL A 108 -4.03 -9.90 15.74
CA VAL A 108 -2.70 -9.30 15.74
C VAL A 108 -2.28 -8.90 14.32
N ASN A 109 -1.54 -7.79 14.23
CA ASN A 109 -0.87 -7.31 13.03
C ASN A 109 0.63 -7.48 13.23
N ARG A 110 1.27 -8.33 12.43
CA ARG A 110 2.67 -8.72 12.59
C ARG A 110 3.47 -8.39 11.34
N PHE A 111 4.66 -7.83 11.52
CA PHE A 111 5.57 -7.60 10.40
C PHE A 111 6.05 -8.94 9.82
N TYR A 112 5.83 -9.14 8.51
CA TYR A 112 6.23 -10.36 7.82
C TYR A 112 7.56 -10.19 7.10
N LYS A 113 7.63 -9.25 6.16
CA LYS A 113 8.81 -9.03 5.34
C LYS A 113 8.78 -7.65 4.68
N SER A 114 9.96 -7.11 4.43
CA SER A 114 10.21 -5.95 3.57
C SER A 114 11.04 -6.41 2.38
N VAL A 115 10.70 -5.92 1.18
CA VAL A 115 11.43 -6.21 -0.07
C VAL A 115 11.80 -4.91 -0.76
N ILE A 116 13.06 -4.78 -1.19
CA ILE A 116 13.52 -3.62 -1.97
C ILE A 116 13.22 -3.88 -3.45
N LEU A 117 12.42 -3.00 -4.07
CA LEU A 117 12.00 -3.10 -5.45
C LEU A 117 12.84 -2.17 -6.35
N GLY A 118 13.25 -2.66 -7.52
CA GLY A 118 13.76 -1.82 -8.60
C GLY A 118 12.61 -1.11 -9.32
N HIS A 119 11.73 -1.88 -9.95
CA HIS A 119 10.47 -1.41 -10.51
C HIS A 119 9.29 -2.11 -9.83
N ALA A 120 8.26 -1.34 -9.47
CA ALA A 120 7.08 -1.83 -8.78
C ALA A 120 5.91 -1.98 -9.76
N TYR A 121 5.88 -3.09 -10.49
CA TYR A 121 4.74 -3.49 -11.31
C TYR A 121 3.91 -4.53 -10.56
N ALA A 122 2.59 -4.53 -10.78
CA ALA A 122 1.67 -5.46 -10.12
C ALA A 122 2.08 -6.94 -10.31
N LYS A 123 2.59 -7.31 -11.50
CA LYS A 123 3.08 -8.66 -11.77
C LYS A 123 4.30 -9.01 -10.90
N THR A 124 5.28 -8.12 -10.83
CA THR A 124 6.47 -8.30 -9.98
C THR A 124 6.10 -8.49 -8.52
N ILE A 125 5.17 -7.69 -8.00
CA ILE A 125 4.72 -7.78 -6.60
C ILE A 125 3.98 -9.10 -6.36
N ARG A 126 3.12 -9.51 -7.30
CA ARG A 126 2.41 -10.80 -7.24
C ARG A 126 3.38 -11.97 -7.17
N ASP A 127 4.41 -11.99 -8.02
CA ASP A 127 5.41 -13.05 -8.05
C ASP A 127 6.18 -13.10 -6.71
N ILE A 128 6.59 -11.94 -6.18
CA ILE A 128 7.23 -11.82 -4.85
C ILE A 128 6.37 -12.37 -3.72
N ILE A 129 5.06 -12.07 -3.71
CA ILE A 129 4.13 -12.55 -2.69
C ILE A 129 4.00 -14.07 -2.75
N ILE A 130 3.78 -14.62 -3.96
CA ILE A 130 3.61 -16.07 -4.17
C ILE A 130 4.89 -16.82 -3.78
N GLU A 131 6.06 -16.37 -4.24
CA GLU A 131 7.34 -16.99 -3.91
C GLU A 131 7.64 -16.92 -2.41
N SER A 132 7.33 -15.78 -1.76
CA SER A 132 7.51 -15.64 -0.32
C SER A 132 6.59 -16.61 0.43
N PHE A 133 5.32 -16.72 0.03
CA PHE A 133 4.39 -17.66 0.64
C PHE A 133 4.82 -19.12 0.44
N ALA A 134 5.28 -19.49 -0.76
CA ALA A 134 5.80 -20.82 -1.03
C ALA A 134 7.02 -21.13 -0.16
N THR A 135 7.97 -20.19 -0.05
CA THR A 135 9.21 -20.33 0.74
C THR A 135 8.91 -20.54 2.22
N ASP A 136 7.96 -19.79 2.78
CA ASP A 136 7.58 -19.90 4.20
C ASP A 136 6.50 -20.98 4.45
N GLY A 137 6.01 -21.63 3.40
CA GLY A 137 4.96 -22.65 3.43
C GLY A 137 3.59 -22.09 3.86
N LEU A 138 3.30 -20.83 3.56
CA LEU A 138 1.98 -20.23 3.75
C LEU A 138 1.06 -20.63 2.59
N ASN A 139 -0.11 -21.15 2.92
CA ASN A 139 -1.08 -21.57 1.91
C ASN A 139 -1.83 -20.35 1.35
N LEU A 140 -1.75 -20.13 0.04
CA LEU A 140 -2.43 -19.05 -0.64
C LEU A 140 -3.97 -19.11 -0.47
N ASN A 141 -4.57 -20.30 -0.41
CA ASN A 141 -6.01 -20.48 -0.17
C ASN A 141 -6.47 -20.05 1.24
N LYS A 142 -5.52 -19.85 2.18
CA LYS A 142 -5.80 -19.26 3.49
C LYS A 142 -5.75 -17.73 3.50
N LEU A 143 -5.30 -17.09 2.41
CA LEU A 143 -5.38 -15.64 2.29
C LEU A 143 -6.86 -15.23 2.16
N LEU A 144 -7.35 -14.43 3.11
CA LEU A 144 -8.73 -13.95 3.10
C LEU A 144 -8.88 -12.70 2.24
N MET A 145 -7.98 -11.73 2.40
CA MET A 145 -8.11 -10.40 1.84
C MET A 145 -6.73 -9.77 1.67
N LEU A 146 -6.61 -8.86 0.70
CA LEU A 146 -5.51 -7.90 0.62
C LEU A 146 -5.93 -6.56 1.23
N GLY A 147 -5.20 -6.10 2.26
CA GLY A 147 -5.33 -4.75 2.80
C GLY A 147 -4.52 -3.78 1.95
N ARG A 148 -5.21 -2.96 1.15
CA ARG A 148 -4.62 -2.05 0.16
C ARG A 148 -5.33 -0.68 0.08
N ASP A 149 -4.62 0.31 -0.45
CA ASP A 149 -5.14 1.61 -0.83
C ASP A 149 -5.71 1.60 -2.26
N ASN A 150 -5.92 2.76 -2.89
CA ASN A 150 -6.66 2.91 -4.15
C ASN A 150 -5.87 2.95 -5.50
N PRO A 151 -4.54 3.03 -5.58
CA PRO A 151 -3.84 3.04 -6.85
C PRO A 151 -4.20 1.86 -7.74
N ASN A 152 -4.31 2.11 -9.06
CA ASN A 152 -4.65 1.09 -10.06
C ASN A 152 -3.71 -0.13 -10.03
N ILE A 153 -2.45 0.07 -9.64
CA ILE A 153 -1.45 -1.01 -9.50
C ILE A 153 -1.89 -2.00 -8.41
N ASN A 154 -2.42 -1.51 -7.29
CA ASN A 154 -2.83 -2.34 -6.16
C ASN A 154 -4.16 -3.05 -6.44
N ILE A 155 -5.08 -2.41 -7.16
CA ILE A 155 -6.29 -3.05 -7.69
C ILE A 155 -5.91 -4.17 -8.67
N SER A 156 -4.96 -3.90 -9.57
CA SER A 156 -4.46 -4.90 -10.52
C SER A 156 -3.80 -6.08 -9.80
N LEU A 157 -3.01 -5.82 -8.76
CA LEU A 157 -2.40 -6.86 -7.92
C LEU A 157 -3.46 -7.74 -7.24
N GLU A 158 -4.51 -7.15 -6.66
CA GLU A 158 -5.64 -7.89 -6.07
C GLU A 158 -6.27 -8.83 -7.09
N ASN A 159 -6.56 -8.35 -8.30
CA ASN A 159 -7.12 -9.16 -9.38
C ASN A 159 -6.17 -10.30 -9.79
N LEU A 160 -4.86 -10.03 -9.86
CA LEU A 160 -3.86 -11.03 -10.25
C LEU A 160 -3.70 -12.15 -9.20
N ILE A 161 -3.79 -11.82 -7.91
CA ILE A 161 -3.77 -12.79 -6.82
C ILE A 161 -5.08 -13.59 -6.78
N ASP A 162 -6.22 -12.92 -6.96
CA ASP A 162 -7.53 -13.58 -7.00
C ASP A 162 -7.63 -14.61 -8.14
N VAL A 163 -7.08 -14.29 -9.32
CA VAL A 163 -6.95 -15.25 -10.44
C VAL A 163 -6.13 -16.48 -10.03
N GLU A 164 -5.03 -16.31 -9.30
CA GLU A 164 -4.21 -17.43 -8.86
C GLU A 164 -4.92 -18.29 -7.80
N MET A 165 -5.65 -17.65 -6.88
CA MET A 165 -6.48 -18.35 -5.90
C MET A 165 -7.62 -19.14 -6.55
N LYS A 166 -8.26 -18.57 -7.58
CA LYS A 166 -9.34 -19.24 -8.32
C LYS A 166 -8.89 -20.53 -8.99
N LYS A 167 -7.64 -20.60 -9.47
CA LYS A 167 -7.07 -21.86 -10.00
C LYS A 167 -7.00 -22.97 -8.95
N GLN A 168 -6.91 -22.61 -7.67
CA GLN A 168 -6.85 -23.52 -6.54
C GLN A 168 -8.20 -23.66 -5.81
N GLY A 169 -9.29 -23.18 -6.43
CA GLY A 169 -10.65 -23.25 -5.90
C GLY A 169 -10.99 -22.20 -4.83
N GLY A 170 -10.15 -21.17 -4.64
CA GLY A 170 -10.37 -20.07 -3.68
C GLY A 170 -10.70 -18.73 -4.35
N CYS A 171 -10.99 -17.71 -3.54
CA CYS A 171 -11.06 -16.31 -3.98
C CYS A 171 -10.78 -15.37 -2.81
N LEU A 172 -10.44 -14.12 -3.14
CA LEU A 172 -10.29 -13.04 -2.17
C LEU A 172 -11.65 -12.46 -1.76
N LEU A 173 -11.72 -12.03 -0.50
CA LEU A 173 -12.79 -11.17 0.00
C LEU A 173 -12.45 -9.71 -0.31
N THR A 174 -13.35 -9.03 -1.03
CA THR A 174 -13.22 -7.61 -1.35
C THR A 174 -14.32 -6.80 -0.65
N ILE A 175 -13.95 -5.98 0.33
CA ILE A 175 -14.88 -5.06 1.03
C ILE A 175 -14.77 -3.60 0.57
N GLY A 176 -13.81 -3.30 -0.30
CA GLY A 176 -13.49 -1.96 -0.76
C GLY A 176 -12.02 -1.63 -0.50
N SER A 177 -11.70 -0.33 -0.49
CA SER A 177 -10.35 0.18 -0.29
C SER A 177 -10.19 0.92 1.03
N CYS A 178 -8.97 1.36 1.32
CA CYS A 178 -8.69 2.18 2.50
C CYS A 178 -9.52 3.48 2.51
N ASN A 179 -10.49 3.57 3.43
CA ASN A 179 -11.40 4.72 3.54
C ASN A 179 -10.70 6.01 3.99
N ILE A 180 -9.60 5.89 4.74
CA ILE A 180 -8.73 7.03 5.10
C ILE A 180 -8.24 7.75 3.83
N HIS A 181 -7.80 7.00 2.81
CA HIS A 181 -7.36 7.57 1.54
C HIS A 181 -8.50 8.17 0.73
N ILE A 182 -9.70 7.57 0.78
CA ILE A 182 -10.90 8.12 0.11
C ILE A 182 -11.22 9.50 0.69
N ILE A 183 -11.30 9.60 2.02
CA ILE A 183 -11.60 10.85 2.72
C ILE A 183 -10.52 11.89 2.42
N HIS A 184 -9.25 11.47 2.44
CA HIS A 184 -8.13 12.33 2.09
C HIS A 184 -8.26 12.96 0.70
N ASN A 185 -8.53 12.13 -0.30
CA ASN A 185 -8.73 12.61 -1.65
C ASN A 185 -9.99 13.46 -1.77
N ALA A 186 -11.06 13.18 -1.03
CA ALA A 186 -12.29 13.97 -1.06
C ALA A 186 -12.01 15.42 -0.64
N PHE A 187 -11.31 15.59 0.47
CA PHE A 187 -10.90 16.91 0.95
C PHE A 187 -9.95 17.61 0.01
N LYS A 188 -8.91 16.92 -0.48
CA LYS A 188 -7.97 17.48 -1.45
C LYS A 188 -8.72 18.02 -2.68
N ASN A 189 -9.60 17.20 -3.27
CA ASN A 189 -10.41 17.63 -4.42
C ASN A 189 -11.36 18.79 -4.05
N GLY A 190 -11.90 18.79 -2.84
CA GLY A 190 -12.70 19.89 -2.30
C GLY A 190 -11.93 21.21 -2.31
N ILE A 191 -10.78 21.27 -1.65
CA ILE A 191 -9.96 22.49 -1.56
C ILE A 191 -9.52 22.97 -2.94
N LEU A 192 -9.06 22.06 -3.80
CA LEU A 192 -8.62 22.35 -5.17
C LEU A 192 -9.75 22.83 -6.10
N SER A 193 -11.02 22.58 -5.76
CA SER A 193 -12.15 22.99 -6.61
C SER A 193 -12.48 24.47 -6.45
N SER A 194 -12.29 25.05 -5.27
CA SER A 194 -12.17 26.50 -5.14
C SER A 194 -10.84 26.92 -5.77
N LYS A 195 -10.78 28.01 -6.55
CA LYS A 195 -9.52 28.52 -7.15
C LYS A 195 -8.60 29.08 -6.06
N CYS A 196 -8.24 28.26 -5.10
CA CYS A 196 -7.38 28.56 -3.98
C CYS A 196 -5.90 28.40 -4.40
N GLU A 197 -5.57 28.84 -5.61
CA GLU A 197 -4.23 28.73 -6.20
C GLU A 197 -3.16 29.42 -5.31
N ASP A 198 -3.55 30.46 -4.57
CA ASP A 198 -2.68 31.14 -3.60
C ASP A 198 -2.26 30.22 -2.43
N ILE A 199 -3.14 29.30 -2.03
CA ILE A 199 -2.92 28.40 -0.88
C ILE A 199 -2.03 27.22 -1.29
N ASP A 200 -2.22 26.64 -2.47
CA ASP A 200 -1.29 25.62 -2.98
C ASP A 200 0.13 26.18 -3.08
N SER A 201 0.28 27.44 -3.53
CA SER A 201 1.59 28.09 -3.62
C SER A 201 2.28 28.28 -2.25
N VAL A 202 1.52 28.62 -1.19
CA VAL A 202 2.04 28.81 0.16
C VAL A 202 2.27 27.47 0.87
N MET A 203 1.37 26.51 0.72
CA MET A 203 1.46 25.21 1.38
C MET A 203 2.52 24.29 0.75
N GLU A 204 2.74 24.37 -0.57
CA GLU A 204 3.75 23.58 -1.28
C GLU A 204 5.16 24.22 -1.17
N LYS A 205 5.26 25.55 -1.00
CA LYS A 205 6.54 26.28 -1.11
C LYS A 205 7.02 27.03 0.14
N ALA A 206 6.17 27.34 1.12
CA ALA A 206 6.55 28.17 2.26
C ALA A 206 6.89 27.38 3.53
N ILE A 207 6.31 26.20 3.76
CA ILE A 207 6.44 25.48 5.05
C ILE A 207 6.73 23.99 4.78
N LEU A 208 8.03 23.65 4.75
CA LEU A 208 8.62 22.30 4.80
C LEU A 208 7.99 21.24 3.86
N TYR A 209 8.67 20.97 2.73
CA TYR A 209 8.60 19.75 1.90
C TYR A 209 7.35 18.87 2.15
N PHE A 210 6.18 19.39 1.80
CA PHE A 210 4.92 18.78 2.15
C PHE A 210 4.56 17.73 1.10
N SER A 211 4.72 16.45 1.43
CA SER A 211 4.06 15.40 0.67
C SER A 211 2.57 15.44 1.00
N ILE A 212 1.77 15.75 -0.02
CA ILE A 212 0.30 15.76 0.03
C ILE A 212 -0.27 14.44 0.63
N THR A 213 0.51 13.36 0.71
CA THR A 213 0.09 12.04 1.24
C THR A 213 -0.17 11.97 2.76
N ARG A 214 -0.04 13.04 3.56
CA ARG A 214 -0.20 12.97 5.04
C ARG A 214 -1.01 14.13 5.65
N TRP A 215 -2.31 14.23 5.36
CA TRP A 215 -3.22 15.28 5.91
C TRP A 215 -3.30 15.31 7.45
N VAL A 216 -3.00 14.24 8.19
CA VAL A 216 -2.93 14.31 9.68
C VAL A 216 -2.01 15.46 10.17
N LEU A 217 -1.09 15.94 9.31
CA LEU A 217 -0.24 17.10 9.55
C LEU A 217 -0.85 18.44 9.09
N LEU A 218 -1.74 18.47 8.10
CA LEU A 218 -2.26 19.71 7.52
C LEU A 218 -3.12 20.51 8.49
N GLY A 219 -4.03 19.88 9.24
CA GLY A 219 -4.80 20.57 10.29
C GLY A 219 -3.87 21.23 11.32
N LYS A 220 -2.86 20.49 11.80
CA LYS A 220 -1.83 20.98 12.74
C LYS A 220 -0.95 22.09 12.17
N VAL A 221 -0.64 22.03 10.88
CA VAL A 221 0.14 23.06 10.18
C VAL A 221 -0.69 24.33 10.05
N ILE A 222 -1.95 24.23 9.62
CA ILE A 222 -2.86 25.37 9.51
C ILE A 222 -3.08 26.01 10.90
N ASP A 223 -3.34 25.20 11.93
CA ASP A 223 -3.47 25.68 13.30
C ASP A 223 -2.21 26.42 13.76
N ARG A 224 -1.01 25.88 13.51
CA ARG A 224 0.25 26.59 13.80
C ARG A 224 0.39 27.90 13.05
N ILE A 225 0.05 27.94 11.76
CA ILE A 225 0.07 29.16 10.95
C ILE A 225 -0.88 30.21 11.53
N LEU A 226 -2.09 29.81 11.91
CA LEU A 226 -3.10 30.70 12.49
C LEU A 226 -2.68 31.22 13.87
N ASN A 227 -2.10 30.37 14.72
CA ASN A 227 -1.58 30.75 16.03
C ASN A 227 -0.38 31.72 15.94
N GLN A 228 0.37 31.67 14.83
CA GLN A 228 1.51 32.55 14.57
C GLN A 228 1.20 33.66 13.55
N TRP A 229 -0.08 33.85 13.16
CA TRP A 229 -0.45 34.68 12.02
C TRP A 229 0.09 36.10 12.13
N ASP A 230 -0.12 36.74 13.29
CA ASP A 230 0.25 38.13 13.48
C ASP A 230 1.79 38.31 13.50
N ILE A 231 2.52 37.34 14.09
CA ILE A 231 4.00 37.30 14.04
C ILE A 231 4.50 37.11 12.61
N LEU A 232 3.85 36.25 11.83
CA LEU A 232 4.19 36.04 10.42
C LEU A 232 3.93 37.32 9.61
N CYS A 233 2.83 38.04 9.86
CA CYS A 233 2.57 39.35 9.27
C CYS A 233 3.69 40.34 9.63
N ASP A 234 4.06 40.48 10.90
CA ASP A 234 5.13 41.40 11.31
C ASP A 234 6.48 41.05 10.65
N TYR A 235 6.82 39.77 10.60
CA TYR A 235 8.08 39.32 10.02
C TYR A 235 8.13 39.52 8.50
N PHE A 236 7.12 39.05 7.77
CA PHE A 236 7.12 39.06 6.30
C PHE A 236 6.68 40.40 5.69
N LEU A 237 5.84 41.18 6.37
CA LEU A 237 5.31 42.45 5.83
C LEU A 237 6.07 43.68 6.37
N CYS A 238 6.75 43.57 7.50
CA CYS A 238 7.51 44.69 8.09
C CYS A 238 9.01 44.41 8.15
N PHE A 239 9.44 43.39 8.90
CA PHE A 239 10.87 43.15 9.18
C PHE A 239 11.70 42.80 7.94
N LEU A 240 11.25 41.83 7.13
CA LEU A 240 11.98 41.38 5.93
C LEU A 240 12.15 42.49 4.88
N PRO A 241 11.09 43.25 4.52
CA PRO A 241 11.22 44.45 3.69
C PRO A 241 12.26 45.45 4.18
N GLU A 242 12.34 45.65 5.50
CA GLU A 242 13.24 46.63 6.10
C GLU A 242 14.70 46.14 6.15
N LYS A 243 14.93 44.88 6.56
CA LYS A 243 16.26 44.35 6.85
C LYS A 243 16.93 43.64 5.66
N GLN A 244 16.17 43.07 4.74
CA GLN A 244 16.69 42.24 3.64
C GLN A 244 16.07 42.58 2.26
N PRO A 245 15.95 43.87 1.87
CA PRO A 245 15.24 44.28 0.66
C PRO A 245 15.82 43.70 -0.65
N VAL A 246 17.13 43.42 -0.68
CA VAL A 246 17.81 42.87 -1.87
C VAL A 246 17.50 41.39 -2.08
N GLN A 247 17.39 40.62 -1.00
CA GLN A 247 17.20 39.15 -1.05
C GLN A 247 15.75 38.76 -1.37
N ILE A 248 14.80 39.64 -1.06
CA ILE A 248 13.39 39.45 -1.40
C ILE A 248 13.02 39.97 -2.79
N ARG A 249 13.86 40.84 -3.37
CA ARG A 249 13.64 41.40 -4.72
C ARG A 249 13.66 40.24 -5.71
N GLU A 250 12.54 40.03 -6.41
CA GLU A 250 12.33 38.95 -7.39
C GLU A 250 12.16 37.52 -6.79
N ASN A 251 12.05 37.39 -5.47
CA ASN A 251 11.76 36.10 -4.86
C ASN A 251 10.27 35.76 -4.97
N LYS A 252 9.92 34.92 -5.95
CA LYS A 252 8.54 34.46 -6.18
C LYS A 252 7.88 33.86 -4.94
N ARG A 253 8.63 33.17 -4.06
CA ARG A 253 8.07 32.59 -2.83
C ARG A 253 7.66 33.67 -1.83
N TYR A 254 8.52 34.68 -1.68
CA TYR A 254 8.22 35.81 -0.81
C TYR A 254 6.98 36.58 -1.30
N GLU A 255 6.86 36.85 -2.60
CA GLU A 255 5.67 37.51 -3.16
C GLU A 255 4.39 36.71 -2.92
N SER A 256 4.41 35.38 -3.09
CA SER A 256 3.26 34.52 -2.75
C SER A 256 2.88 34.60 -1.26
N ILE A 257 3.86 34.53 -0.35
CA ILE A 257 3.61 34.63 1.09
C ILE A 257 3.05 36.00 1.46
N LYS A 258 3.62 37.07 0.90
CA LYS A 258 3.17 38.45 1.10
C LYS A 258 1.72 38.65 0.67
N LEU A 259 1.34 38.15 -0.50
CA LEU A 259 -0.05 38.22 -1.00
C LEU A 259 -1.03 37.53 -0.04
N VAL A 260 -0.65 36.35 0.46
CA VAL A 260 -1.49 35.59 1.40
C VAL A 260 -1.64 36.29 2.75
N LEU A 261 -0.53 36.74 3.35
CA LEU A 261 -0.55 37.37 4.68
C LEU A 261 -1.16 38.77 4.66
N SER A 262 -1.12 39.48 3.53
CA SER A 262 -1.73 40.80 3.38
C SER A 262 -3.25 40.75 3.19
N SER A 263 -3.83 39.57 2.96
CA SER A 263 -5.24 39.39 2.62
C SER A 263 -6.05 38.82 3.78
N ASN A 264 -7.00 39.61 4.30
CA ASN A 264 -7.98 39.13 5.29
C ASN A 264 -8.82 37.98 4.74
N PHE A 265 -9.07 37.96 3.43
CA PHE A 265 -9.78 36.88 2.74
C PHE A 265 -9.02 35.54 2.85
N SER A 266 -7.69 35.56 2.78
CA SER A 266 -6.86 34.37 2.97
C SER A 266 -6.95 33.85 4.42
N LYS A 267 -6.89 34.74 5.43
CA LYS A 267 -7.04 34.35 6.84
C LYS A 267 -8.39 33.66 7.11
N VAL A 268 -9.47 34.16 6.48
CA VAL A 268 -10.81 33.54 6.53
C VAL A 268 -10.78 32.12 5.91
N LYS A 269 -10.15 31.96 4.75
CA LYS A 269 -10.01 30.66 4.09
C LYS A 269 -9.25 29.64 4.95
N PHE A 270 -8.14 30.03 5.59
CA PHE A 270 -7.41 29.16 6.52
C PHE A 270 -8.26 28.71 7.70
N ASN A 271 -9.05 29.60 8.30
CA ASN A 271 -9.96 29.25 9.40
C ASN A 271 -11.05 28.26 8.97
N PHE A 272 -11.60 28.44 7.76
CA PHE A 272 -12.56 27.48 7.22
C PHE A 272 -11.93 26.10 6.96
N MET A 273 -10.71 26.06 6.41
CA MET A 273 -9.99 24.81 6.20
C MET A 273 -9.69 24.10 7.52
N LEU A 274 -9.28 24.84 8.55
CA LEU A 274 -9.06 24.29 9.89
C LEU A 274 -10.38 23.70 10.44
N TYR A 275 -11.49 24.43 10.30
CA TYR A 275 -12.81 23.93 10.69
C TYR A 275 -13.16 22.61 10.00
N LEU A 276 -12.92 22.48 8.68
CA LEU A 276 -13.13 21.22 7.96
C LEU A 276 -12.30 20.08 8.55
N CYS A 277 -11.01 20.32 8.81
CA CYS A 277 -10.13 19.31 9.41
C CYS A 277 -10.68 18.85 10.77
N GLU A 278 -10.84 19.77 11.70
CA GLU A 278 -11.13 19.46 13.11
C GLU A 278 -12.56 18.94 13.32
N ASN A 279 -13.55 19.49 12.61
CA ASN A 279 -14.96 19.27 12.94
C ASN A 279 -15.67 18.30 11.98
N ILE A 280 -15.11 18.05 10.80
CA ILE A 280 -15.69 17.10 9.84
C ILE A 280 -14.90 15.79 9.81
N PHE A 281 -13.56 15.86 9.73
CA PHE A 281 -12.76 14.69 9.36
C PHE A 281 -11.90 14.08 10.48
N ASP A 282 -11.37 14.89 11.41
CA ASP A 282 -10.39 14.45 12.40
C ASP A 282 -10.89 13.33 13.32
N ARG A 283 -12.18 13.35 13.69
CA ARG A 283 -12.80 12.27 14.48
C ARG A 283 -12.65 10.93 13.77
N PHE A 284 -13.08 10.84 12.51
CA PHE A 284 -13.03 9.60 11.73
C PHE A 284 -11.58 9.11 11.59
N PHE A 285 -10.65 10.01 11.24
CA PHE A 285 -9.25 9.66 11.07
C PHE A 285 -8.60 9.14 12.35
N THR A 286 -8.76 9.87 13.45
CA THR A 286 -8.18 9.50 14.74
C THR A 286 -8.73 8.15 15.21
N PHE A 287 -10.02 7.91 14.96
CA PHE A 287 -10.68 6.68 15.34
C PHE A 287 -10.16 5.46 14.57
N PHE A 288 -10.11 5.51 13.24
CA PHE A 288 -9.71 4.36 12.41
C PHE A 288 -8.19 4.14 12.29
N GLN A 289 -7.36 5.02 12.85
CA GLN A 289 -5.92 4.80 12.97
C GLN A 289 -5.51 3.81 14.07
N ARG A 290 -6.43 3.47 14.99
CA ARG A 290 -6.22 2.49 16.07
C ARG A 290 -5.89 1.10 15.53
N GLU A 291 -5.14 0.31 16.31
CA GLU A 291 -4.69 -1.04 15.90
C GLU A 291 -5.75 -2.13 16.12
N GLU A 292 -6.73 -1.89 16.98
CA GLU A 292 -7.77 -2.87 17.32
C GLU A 292 -8.74 -3.12 16.15
N PRO A 293 -9.50 -4.24 16.15
CA PRO A 293 -10.47 -4.49 15.10
C PRO A 293 -11.66 -3.52 15.17
N LEU A 294 -11.81 -2.67 14.14
CA LEU A 294 -12.87 -1.65 14.08
C LEU A 294 -13.83 -1.83 12.90
N ILE A 295 -13.74 -2.95 12.18
CA ILE A 295 -14.52 -3.16 10.95
C ILE A 295 -16.04 -3.06 11.16
N HIS A 296 -16.53 -3.42 12.35
CA HIS A 296 -17.93 -3.35 12.73
C HIS A 296 -18.49 -1.93 12.85
N LEU A 297 -17.64 -0.94 13.15
CA LEU A 297 -18.05 0.46 13.27
C LEU A 297 -17.89 1.24 11.96
N LEU A 298 -17.15 0.68 11.00
CA LEU A 298 -16.82 1.37 9.76
C LEU A 298 -18.05 1.79 8.96
N TYR A 299 -19.06 0.92 8.84
CA TYR A 299 -20.28 1.26 8.11
C TYR A 299 -21.02 2.46 8.72
N CYS A 300 -21.22 2.45 10.05
CA CYS A 300 -21.91 3.53 10.77
C CYS A 300 -21.14 4.85 10.65
N GLU A 301 -19.84 4.83 10.92
CA GLU A 301 -19.03 6.05 10.88
C GLU A 301 -18.90 6.63 9.46
N LEU A 302 -18.94 5.80 8.40
CA LEU A 302 -19.02 6.28 7.03
C LEU A 302 -20.35 6.97 6.72
N ASN A 303 -21.47 6.42 7.22
CA ASN A 303 -22.78 7.06 7.10
C ASN A 303 -22.80 8.41 7.82
N ASP A 304 -22.34 8.44 9.07
CA ASP A 304 -22.33 9.65 9.91
C ASP A 304 -21.46 10.74 9.30
N LEU A 305 -20.26 10.40 8.81
CA LEU A 305 -19.38 11.35 8.12
C LEU A 305 -20.05 11.93 6.88
N TYR A 306 -20.64 11.07 6.03
CA TYR A 306 -21.27 11.53 4.80
C TYR A 306 -22.51 12.39 5.11
N GLN A 307 -23.34 12.01 6.08
CA GLN A 307 -24.45 12.83 6.55
C GLN A 307 -23.97 14.19 7.08
N ASN A 308 -22.90 14.23 7.89
CA ASN A 308 -22.36 15.48 8.43
C ASN A 308 -21.90 16.44 7.32
N VAL A 309 -21.26 15.91 6.27
CA VAL A 309 -20.89 16.68 5.07
C VAL A 309 -22.15 17.23 4.38
N LEU A 310 -23.16 16.40 4.12
CA LEU A 310 -24.41 16.83 3.46
C LEU A 310 -25.17 17.89 4.29
N LEU A 311 -25.30 17.67 5.60
CA LEU A 311 -25.92 18.62 6.54
C LEU A 311 -25.15 19.93 6.71
N SER A 312 -23.95 20.05 6.13
CA SER A 312 -23.20 21.30 6.15
C SER A 312 -23.69 22.32 5.12
N PHE A 313 -24.43 21.88 4.08
CA PHE A 313 -24.93 22.73 3.01
C PHE A 313 -26.35 22.39 2.49
N LEU A 314 -26.98 21.31 3.00
CA LEU A 314 -28.35 20.90 2.67
C LEU A 314 -29.29 21.03 3.84
N LYS A 315 -30.59 21.17 3.53
CA LYS A 315 -31.69 21.16 4.50
C LYS A 315 -31.75 19.81 5.23
N SER A 316 -32.01 19.83 6.54
CA SER A 316 -32.12 18.63 7.38
C SER A 316 -33.08 17.60 6.83
N ASP A 317 -34.24 18.05 6.36
CA ASP A 317 -35.34 17.20 5.88
C ASP A 317 -34.95 16.38 4.64
N SER A 318 -33.93 16.84 3.90
CA SER A 318 -33.42 16.14 2.72
C SER A 318 -32.53 14.94 3.07
N VAL A 319 -31.98 14.91 4.28
CA VAL A 319 -30.97 13.93 4.74
C VAL A 319 -31.52 13.04 5.86
N GLN A 320 -32.43 13.55 6.68
CA GLN A 320 -32.98 12.85 7.85
C GLN A 320 -33.50 11.45 7.50
N GLN A 321 -33.25 10.48 8.39
CA GLN A 321 -33.66 9.07 8.27
C GLN A 321 -33.11 8.29 7.06
N LYS A 322 -32.24 8.88 6.24
CA LYS A 322 -31.59 8.18 5.12
C LYS A 322 -30.29 7.53 5.58
N SER A 323 -30.03 6.31 5.11
CA SER A 323 -28.76 5.61 5.33
C SER A 323 -28.37 4.78 4.11
N GLY A 324 -27.11 4.39 4.01
CA GLY A 324 -26.62 3.49 2.96
C GLY A 324 -26.91 4.01 1.55
N GLN A 325 -27.61 3.19 0.75
CA GLN A 325 -27.99 3.53 -0.62
C GLN A 325 -28.88 4.77 -0.71
N ASP A 326 -29.75 5.02 0.27
CA ASP A 326 -30.66 6.16 0.24
C ASP A 326 -29.92 7.49 0.39
N LEU A 327 -28.80 7.50 1.13
CA LEU A 327 -27.91 8.67 1.19
C LEU A 327 -27.19 8.89 -0.14
N LEU A 328 -26.71 7.81 -0.78
CA LEU A 328 -26.04 7.91 -2.08
C LEU A 328 -27.00 8.42 -3.18
N ASN A 329 -28.29 8.11 -3.07
CA ASN A 329 -29.32 8.52 -4.02
C ASN A 329 -29.72 10.00 -3.93
N ILE A 330 -29.28 10.75 -2.91
CA ILE A 330 -29.58 12.18 -2.78
C ILE A 330 -28.97 12.95 -3.96
N ASN A 331 -29.79 13.75 -4.64
CA ASN A 331 -29.37 14.67 -5.69
C ASN A 331 -29.11 16.07 -5.12
N PHE A 332 -27.99 16.23 -4.43
CA PHE A 332 -27.64 17.45 -3.71
C PHE A 332 -27.15 18.61 -4.59
N GLU A 333 -27.12 18.45 -5.91
CA GLU A 333 -26.82 19.54 -6.85
C GLU A 333 -28.05 20.43 -7.11
N GLN A 334 -29.23 20.00 -6.68
CA GLN A 334 -30.45 20.78 -6.78
C GLN A 334 -30.47 21.93 -5.76
N SER A 335 -30.49 23.17 -6.27
CA SER A 335 -30.50 24.38 -5.44
C SER A 335 -31.67 24.47 -4.46
N ALA A 336 -32.80 23.81 -4.76
CA ALA A 336 -33.96 23.72 -3.88
C ALA A 336 -33.67 23.04 -2.53
N LEU A 337 -32.67 22.15 -2.48
CA LEU A 337 -32.27 21.42 -1.27
C LEU A 337 -31.24 22.19 -0.44
N TRP A 338 -30.66 23.26 -0.99
CA TRP A 338 -29.60 24.02 -0.32
C TRP A 338 -30.15 24.87 0.81
N ILE A 339 -29.35 25.01 1.86
CA ILE A 339 -29.57 26.02 2.89
C ILE A 339 -29.08 27.39 2.43
N ALA A 340 -29.55 28.44 3.09
CA ALA A 340 -29.10 29.80 2.83
C ALA A 340 -27.60 29.95 3.18
N ASP A 341 -26.89 30.87 2.51
CA ASP A 341 -25.45 31.08 2.72
C ASP A 341 -25.09 31.29 4.20
N LYS A 342 -25.91 32.04 4.95
CA LYS A 342 -25.70 32.32 6.38
C LYS A 342 -25.80 31.06 7.26
N GLU A 343 -26.51 30.04 6.80
CA GLU A 343 -26.75 28.79 7.53
C GLU A 343 -25.68 27.73 7.23
N ILE A 344 -24.88 27.92 6.16
CA ILE A 344 -23.78 27.02 5.83
C ILE A 344 -22.83 26.88 7.03
N LYS A 345 -22.49 25.64 7.35
CA LYS A 345 -21.56 25.35 8.44
C LYS A 345 -20.14 25.70 8.00
N ILE A 346 -19.53 26.69 8.66
CA ILE A 346 -18.18 27.18 8.34
C ILE A 346 -17.28 27.37 9.56
N GLY A 347 -17.79 27.09 10.75
CA GLY A 347 -17.11 27.34 12.03
C GLY A 347 -17.29 28.78 12.56
N GLU A 348 -17.24 28.93 13.88
CA GLU A 348 -17.51 30.21 14.53
C GLU A 348 -16.40 31.24 14.33
N GLN A 349 -15.14 30.80 14.34
CA GLN A 349 -14.01 31.70 14.08
C GLN A 349 -14.07 32.28 12.66
N THR A 350 -14.36 31.43 11.67
CA THR A 350 -14.60 31.85 10.29
C THR A 350 -15.75 32.86 10.21
N ARG A 351 -16.89 32.62 10.89
CA ARG A 351 -18.03 33.56 10.91
C ARG A 351 -17.65 34.93 11.46
N LYS A 352 -16.83 34.99 12.51
CA LYS A 352 -16.36 36.24 13.08
C LYS A 352 -15.50 37.01 12.08
N LEU A 353 -14.53 36.35 11.45
CA LEU A 353 -13.62 36.96 10.49
C LEU A 353 -14.31 37.38 9.19
N ILE A 354 -15.33 36.65 8.74
CA ILE A 354 -16.09 37.03 7.53
C ILE A 354 -16.73 38.42 7.68
N ARG A 355 -17.06 38.86 8.90
CA ARG A 355 -17.70 40.17 9.11
C ARG A 355 -16.86 41.32 8.55
N SER A 356 -15.52 41.21 8.59
CA SER A 356 -14.60 42.22 8.08
C SER A 356 -14.45 42.24 6.55
N LEU A 357 -14.99 41.25 5.84
CA LEU A 357 -14.93 41.20 4.38
C LEU A 357 -15.98 42.10 3.73
N ASN A 358 -15.71 42.56 2.51
CA ASN A 358 -16.67 43.31 1.70
C ASN A 358 -17.77 42.39 1.11
N PHE A 359 -18.78 42.97 0.46
CA PHE A 359 -19.92 42.22 -0.05
C PHE A 359 -19.55 41.19 -1.13
N ASP A 360 -18.68 41.56 -2.08
CA ASP A 360 -18.28 40.70 -3.18
C ASP A 360 -17.39 39.55 -2.69
N GLU A 361 -16.47 39.83 -1.75
CA GLU A 361 -15.67 38.82 -1.07
C GLU A 361 -16.54 37.82 -0.29
N LYS A 362 -17.54 38.30 0.46
CA LYS A 362 -18.50 37.44 1.18
C LYS A 362 -19.23 36.51 0.22
N LYS A 363 -19.76 37.05 -0.87
CA LYS A 363 -20.46 36.28 -1.90
C LYS A 363 -19.56 35.24 -2.54
N SER A 364 -18.33 35.64 -2.93
CA SER A 364 -17.33 34.73 -3.48
C SER A 364 -16.95 33.62 -2.50
N PHE A 365 -16.80 33.95 -1.21
CA PHE A 365 -16.48 32.98 -0.16
C PHE A 365 -17.55 31.90 -0.03
N TYR A 366 -18.83 32.28 0.07
CA TYR A 366 -19.92 31.30 0.19
C TYR A 366 -20.11 30.45 -1.08
N GLN A 367 -19.85 31.02 -2.25
CA GLN A 367 -19.79 30.26 -3.50
C GLN A 367 -18.66 29.22 -3.48
N ASP A 368 -17.46 29.62 -3.05
CA ASP A 368 -16.31 28.72 -2.89
C ASP A 368 -16.61 27.61 -1.88
N VAL A 369 -17.11 27.95 -0.68
CA VAL A 369 -17.45 26.98 0.37
C VAL A 369 -18.47 25.95 -0.12
N ARG A 370 -19.54 26.40 -0.79
CA ARG A 370 -20.56 25.48 -1.31
C ARG A 370 -19.95 24.56 -2.38
N LYS A 371 -19.11 25.09 -3.27
CA LYS A 371 -18.40 24.31 -4.28
C LYS A 371 -17.48 23.26 -3.65
N ILE A 372 -16.76 23.62 -2.59
CA ILE A 372 -15.90 22.72 -1.80
C ILE A 372 -16.76 21.57 -1.26
N TYR A 373 -17.85 21.86 -0.54
CA TYR A 373 -18.73 20.84 0.02
C TYR A 373 -19.36 19.93 -1.03
N ILE A 374 -19.86 20.48 -2.14
CA ILE A 374 -20.43 19.69 -3.24
C ILE A 374 -19.37 18.76 -3.85
N THR A 375 -18.14 19.26 -4.03
CA THR A 375 -17.03 18.45 -4.59
C THR A 375 -16.64 17.33 -3.64
N ILE A 376 -16.54 17.61 -2.34
CA ILE A 376 -16.31 16.59 -1.31
C ILE A 376 -17.43 15.55 -1.35
N ALA A 377 -18.70 15.98 -1.28
CA ALA A 377 -19.86 15.10 -1.28
C ALA A 377 -19.90 14.21 -2.53
N ASN A 378 -19.64 14.76 -3.72
CA ASN A 378 -19.57 14.00 -4.97
C ASN A 378 -18.43 12.96 -4.94
N TYR A 379 -17.26 13.32 -4.42
CA TYR A 379 -16.15 12.38 -4.29
C TYR A 379 -16.49 11.24 -3.31
N LEU A 380 -17.09 11.55 -2.16
CA LEU A 380 -17.51 10.54 -1.17
C LEU A 380 -18.61 9.64 -1.75
N LYS A 381 -19.65 10.21 -2.37
CA LYS A 381 -20.74 9.47 -3.03
C LYS A 381 -20.23 8.43 -4.03
N LYS A 382 -19.19 8.77 -4.79
CA LYS A 382 -18.60 7.88 -5.81
C LYS A 382 -17.79 6.73 -5.21
N ASN A 383 -17.13 6.95 -4.07
CA ASN A 383 -16.10 6.04 -3.57
C ASN A 383 -16.48 5.30 -2.28
N PHE A 384 -17.45 5.80 -1.51
CA PHE A 384 -17.85 5.15 -0.26
C PHE A 384 -18.59 3.82 -0.50
N PRO A 385 -18.23 2.75 0.22
CA PRO A 385 -18.86 1.43 0.09
C PRO A 385 -20.22 1.35 0.84
N LEU A 386 -21.05 2.39 0.80
CA LEU A 386 -22.33 2.43 1.52
C LEU A 386 -23.40 1.49 0.94
N ASN A 387 -23.18 1.01 -0.28
CA ASN A 387 -23.96 -0.04 -0.94
C ASN A 387 -23.46 -1.46 -0.62
N ASN A 388 -22.33 -1.60 0.08
CA ASN A 388 -21.76 -2.91 0.40
C ASN A 388 -22.55 -3.58 1.54
N MET A 389 -23.34 -4.60 1.16
CA MET A 389 -24.17 -5.35 2.10
C MET A 389 -23.36 -6.10 3.16
N LEU A 390 -22.22 -6.68 2.78
CA LEU A 390 -21.35 -7.38 3.73
C LEU A 390 -20.85 -6.39 4.78
N LEU A 391 -20.32 -5.22 4.39
CA LEU A 391 -19.82 -4.22 5.32
C LEU A 391 -20.91 -3.74 6.30
N ARG A 392 -22.16 -3.56 5.82
CA ARG A 392 -23.30 -3.28 6.69
C ARG A 392 -23.56 -4.43 7.67
N ASP A 393 -23.54 -5.66 7.18
CA ASP A 393 -23.83 -6.82 8.01
C ASP A 393 -22.72 -7.10 9.04
N LEU A 394 -21.47 -6.66 8.80
CA LEU A 394 -20.35 -6.77 9.75
C LEU A 394 -20.55 -6.04 11.09
N GLN A 395 -21.53 -5.13 11.21
CA GLN A 395 -21.87 -4.55 12.51
C GLN A 395 -22.34 -5.61 13.53
N ILE A 396 -22.70 -6.84 13.09
CA ILE A 396 -23.04 -7.95 13.99
C ILE A 396 -21.92 -8.33 14.98
N LEU A 397 -20.68 -7.89 14.76
CA LEU A 397 -19.62 -8.08 15.76
C LEU A 397 -19.90 -7.29 17.04
N ASP A 398 -20.67 -6.19 16.96
CA ASP A 398 -21.07 -5.42 18.13
C ASP A 398 -21.94 -6.29 19.04
N TYR A 399 -21.63 -6.29 20.34
CA TYR A 399 -22.35 -7.03 21.35
C TYR A 399 -23.82 -6.62 21.44
N LEU A 400 -24.16 -5.37 21.08
CA LEU A 400 -25.54 -4.88 21.04
C LEU A 400 -26.34 -5.44 19.85
N SER A 401 -25.68 -5.72 18.72
CA SER A 401 -26.35 -6.20 17.50
C SER A 401 -26.88 -7.63 17.60
N ARG A 402 -26.49 -8.39 18.63
CA ARG A 402 -26.95 -9.79 18.80
C ARG A 402 -28.46 -9.90 19.03
N THR A 403 -29.07 -8.88 19.62
CA THR A 403 -30.52 -8.84 19.92
C THR A 403 -31.36 -8.26 18.78
N ASP A 404 -30.72 -7.79 17.70
CA ASP A 404 -31.44 -7.25 16.55
C ASP A 404 -32.31 -8.33 15.90
N ARG A 405 -33.54 -7.98 15.53
CA ARG A 405 -34.49 -8.90 14.87
C ARG A 405 -33.93 -9.54 13.59
N SER A 406 -33.07 -8.83 12.87
CA SER A 406 -32.45 -9.29 11.62
C SER A 406 -31.06 -9.91 11.80
N SER A 407 -30.56 -10.02 13.03
CA SER A 407 -29.19 -10.51 13.31
C SER A 407 -28.95 -11.93 12.79
N GLY A 408 -29.95 -12.82 12.91
CA GLY A 408 -29.90 -14.20 12.40
C GLY A 408 -29.70 -14.28 10.88
N ASP A 409 -30.43 -13.45 10.11
CA ASP A 409 -30.25 -13.42 8.66
C ASP A 409 -28.90 -12.80 8.27
N ARG A 410 -28.46 -11.79 9.03
CA ARG A 410 -27.18 -11.10 8.81
C ARG A 410 -26.00 -12.03 9.01
N ILE A 411 -25.98 -12.83 10.09
CA ILE A 411 -24.88 -13.78 10.35
C ILE A 411 -24.75 -14.82 9.24
N VAL A 412 -25.87 -15.32 8.72
CA VAL A 412 -25.89 -16.28 7.60
C VAL A 412 -25.37 -15.63 6.32
N ARG A 413 -25.76 -14.37 6.03
CA ARG A 413 -25.20 -13.64 4.89
C ARG A 413 -23.70 -13.39 5.04
N VAL A 414 -23.22 -13.03 6.23
CA VAL A 414 -21.77 -12.90 6.49
C VAL A 414 -21.07 -14.22 6.23
N ALA A 415 -21.56 -15.34 6.76
CA ALA A 415 -20.99 -16.66 6.57
C ALA A 415 -20.82 -17.03 5.08
N ARG A 416 -21.86 -16.80 4.28
CA ARG A 416 -21.87 -17.07 2.83
C ARG A 416 -20.88 -16.21 2.05
N ASN A 417 -20.56 -15.01 2.54
CA ASN A 417 -19.62 -14.12 1.89
C ASN A 417 -18.16 -14.41 2.24
N ILE A 418 -17.85 -15.19 3.29
CA ILE A 418 -16.47 -15.53 3.63
C ILE A 418 -16.01 -16.74 2.78
N PRO A 419 -15.03 -16.58 1.86
CA PRO A 419 -14.69 -17.63 0.90
C PRO A 419 -14.15 -18.91 1.53
N ASN A 420 -14.77 -20.04 1.20
CA ASN A 420 -14.35 -21.39 1.59
C ASN A 420 -14.09 -21.54 3.09
N LEU A 421 -14.94 -20.95 3.94
CA LEU A 421 -14.81 -21.09 5.38
C LEU A 421 -15.79 -22.12 5.94
N LEU A 422 -17.07 -22.02 5.59
CA LEU A 422 -18.15 -22.89 6.08
C LEU A 422 -18.89 -23.54 4.91
N ASP A 423 -19.22 -24.82 5.05
CA ASP A 423 -20.14 -25.51 4.14
C ASP A 423 -21.62 -25.25 4.52
N ASP A 424 -22.56 -25.67 3.66
CA ASP A 424 -23.99 -25.44 3.86
C ASP A 424 -24.52 -26.02 5.19
N ARG A 425 -23.99 -27.18 5.63
CA ARG A 425 -24.40 -27.81 6.90
C ARG A 425 -23.83 -27.06 8.09
N GLU A 426 -22.61 -26.53 7.98
CA GLU A 426 -22.03 -25.64 8.97
C GLU A 426 -22.83 -24.33 9.05
N ILE A 427 -23.32 -23.79 7.94
CA ILE A 427 -24.17 -22.58 7.95
C ILE A 427 -25.48 -22.81 8.71
N ASP A 428 -26.13 -23.98 8.56
CA ASP A 428 -27.33 -24.31 9.34
C ASP A 428 -27.02 -24.42 10.84
N LYS A 429 -25.87 -25.02 11.21
CA LYS A 429 -25.40 -25.08 12.60
C LYS A 429 -25.12 -23.69 13.15
N LEU A 430 -24.48 -22.83 12.37
CA LEU A 430 -24.20 -21.45 12.74
C LEU A 430 -25.47 -20.67 13.04
N ALA A 431 -26.53 -20.83 12.24
CA ALA A 431 -27.81 -20.16 12.48
C ALA A 431 -28.40 -20.57 13.85
N ASN A 432 -28.34 -21.85 14.19
CA ASN A 432 -28.77 -22.35 15.49
C ASN A 432 -27.88 -21.85 16.64
N GLU A 433 -26.55 -21.89 16.47
CA GLU A 433 -25.60 -21.35 17.46
C GLU A 433 -25.83 -19.86 17.71
N TRP A 434 -26.07 -19.07 16.65
CA TRP A 434 -26.38 -17.65 16.77
C TRP A 434 -27.69 -17.40 17.52
N ALA A 435 -28.74 -18.17 17.25
CA ALA A 435 -30.01 -18.06 17.95
C ALA A 435 -29.88 -18.36 19.45
N LEU A 436 -29.00 -19.29 19.83
CA LEU A 436 -28.68 -19.56 21.23
C LEU A 436 -27.81 -18.46 21.84
N TYR A 437 -26.86 -17.91 21.09
CA TYR A 437 -26.00 -16.81 21.55
C TYR A 437 -26.77 -15.48 21.73
N SER A 438 -27.78 -15.21 20.90
CA SER A 438 -28.57 -13.97 20.99
C SER A 438 -29.33 -13.82 22.30
N VAL A 439 -29.60 -14.94 22.99
CA VAL A 439 -30.26 -14.99 24.31
C VAL A 439 -29.29 -15.32 25.45
N GLU A 440 -28.00 -15.49 25.16
CA GLU A 440 -26.98 -15.77 26.19
C GLU A 440 -26.83 -14.59 27.15
N LEU A 441 -26.53 -14.88 28.41
CA LEU A 441 -26.19 -13.85 29.40
C LEU A 441 -24.76 -13.36 29.15
N VAL A 442 -24.63 -12.08 28.87
CA VAL A 442 -23.35 -11.42 28.59
C VAL A 442 -22.99 -10.53 29.78
N ASP A 443 -21.83 -10.81 30.39
CA ASP A 443 -21.33 -10.02 31.51
C ASP A 443 -20.84 -8.64 31.04
N ARG A 444 -21.14 -7.59 31.82
CA ARG A 444 -20.74 -6.21 31.55
C ARG A 444 -19.22 -6.03 31.50
N SER A 445 -18.48 -6.82 32.28
CA SER A 445 -17.01 -6.86 32.29
C SER A 445 -16.38 -7.34 30.98
N TRP A 446 -17.15 -7.97 30.08
CA TRP A 446 -16.62 -8.44 28.79
C TRP A 446 -16.44 -7.32 27.78
N TYR A 447 -17.17 -6.21 27.94
CA TYR A 447 -17.09 -5.05 27.05
C TYR A 447 -16.69 -3.76 27.77
N ILE A 448 -16.88 -3.63 29.08
CA ILE A 448 -16.39 -2.49 29.87
C ILE A 448 -15.08 -2.84 30.55
N LYS A 449 -14.05 -2.05 30.26
CA LYS A 449 -12.70 -2.16 30.84
C LYS A 449 -12.52 -1.32 32.09
N ASP A 450 -13.04 -0.10 32.07
CA ASP A 450 -12.86 0.86 33.16
C ASP A 450 -13.96 1.93 33.10
N GLU A 451 -14.32 2.49 34.25
CA GLU A 451 -15.23 3.62 34.40
C GLU A 451 -14.53 4.68 35.24
N TYR A 452 -14.32 5.85 34.66
CA TYR A 452 -13.56 6.92 35.32
C TYR A 452 -14.21 8.27 35.08
N VAL A 453 -13.90 9.24 35.94
CA VAL A 453 -14.35 10.62 35.80
C VAL A 453 -13.23 11.41 35.13
N ASP A 454 -13.53 12.08 34.01
CA ASP A 454 -12.56 12.94 33.35
C ASP A 454 -12.27 14.22 34.15
N SER A 455 -11.29 15.01 33.71
CA SER A 455 -10.92 16.27 34.35
C SER A 455 -12.04 17.30 34.41
N ASN A 456 -13.10 17.12 33.62
CA ASN A 456 -14.25 18.01 33.56
C ASN A 456 -15.43 17.51 34.41
N GLY A 457 -15.24 16.42 35.17
CA GLY A 457 -16.28 15.83 36.02
C GLY A 457 -17.26 14.92 35.28
N ASN A 458 -17.00 14.55 34.01
CA ASN A 458 -17.89 13.66 33.26
C ASN A 458 -17.51 12.20 33.43
N ASN A 459 -18.51 11.34 33.59
CA ASN A 459 -18.31 9.89 33.58
C ASN A 459 -17.92 9.42 32.17
N GLN A 460 -16.79 8.74 32.08
CA GLN A 460 -16.26 8.14 30.87
C GLN A 460 -16.18 6.62 31.04
N ILE A 461 -16.54 5.90 29.98
CA ILE A 461 -16.43 4.45 29.92
C ILE A 461 -15.32 4.10 28.94
N LYS A 462 -14.36 3.32 29.42
CA LYS A 462 -13.34 2.70 28.60
C LYS A 462 -13.80 1.29 28.23
N TYR A 463 -13.96 1.03 26.94
CA TYR A 463 -14.36 -0.28 26.45
C TYR A 463 -13.14 -1.19 26.24
N HIS A 464 -13.36 -2.50 26.35
CA HIS A 464 -12.44 -3.50 25.82
C HIS A 464 -12.46 -3.50 24.30
N SER A 465 -11.40 -4.03 23.67
CA SER A 465 -11.40 -4.26 22.23
C SER A 465 -12.41 -5.35 21.87
N ILE A 466 -12.97 -5.28 20.66
CA ILE A 466 -14.06 -6.19 20.27
C ILE A 466 -13.63 -7.66 20.22
N ASP A 467 -12.36 -7.93 19.93
CA ASP A 467 -11.79 -9.28 19.96
C ASP A 467 -11.64 -9.83 21.38
N TYR A 468 -11.44 -8.98 22.39
CA TYR A 468 -11.48 -9.40 23.80
C TYR A 468 -12.89 -9.84 24.19
N TYR A 469 -13.92 -9.07 23.81
CA TYR A 469 -15.31 -9.45 24.00
C TYR A 469 -15.61 -10.83 23.40
N TRP A 470 -15.28 -11.00 22.12
CA TRP A 470 -15.51 -12.26 21.42
C TRP A 470 -14.70 -13.42 21.98
N ASN A 471 -13.48 -13.19 22.48
CA ASN A 471 -12.70 -14.23 23.14
C ASN A 471 -13.41 -14.81 24.38
N ASN A 472 -14.13 -13.98 25.14
CA ASN A 472 -14.95 -14.45 26.26
C ASN A 472 -16.12 -15.32 25.75
N VAL A 473 -16.77 -14.93 24.65
CA VAL A 473 -17.84 -15.73 24.01
C VAL A 473 -17.31 -17.08 23.52
N PHE A 474 -16.12 -17.11 22.92
CA PHE A 474 -15.49 -18.36 22.44
C PHE A 474 -15.14 -19.33 23.57
N SER A 475 -14.93 -18.78 24.78
CA SER A 475 -14.56 -19.55 25.98
C SER A 475 -15.77 -20.17 26.68
N ILE A 476 -17.00 -19.94 26.20
CA ILE A 476 -18.19 -20.56 26.76
C ILE A 476 -18.20 -22.05 26.44
N LEU A 477 -18.27 -22.88 27.48
CA LEU A 477 -18.30 -24.33 27.38
C LEU A 477 -19.69 -24.87 27.70
N THR A 478 -20.02 -26.00 27.08
CA THR A 478 -21.11 -26.87 27.51
C THR A 478 -20.75 -27.55 28.84
N MET A 479 -21.73 -28.17 29.50
CA MET A 479 -21.50 -28.94 30.73
C MET A 479 -20.47 -30.06 30.56
N ASN A 480 -20.25 -30.53 29.32
CA ASN A 480 -19.29 -31.58 29.00
C ASN A 480 -17.88 -31.03 28.69
N GLY A 481 -17.64 -29.72 28.88
CA GLY A 481 -16.33 -29.09 28.68
C GLY A 481 -15.96 -28.81 27.21
N ILE A 482 -16.89 -28.98 26.27
CA ILE A 482 -16.69 -28.70 24.84
C ILE A 482 -17.21 -27.29 24.53
N SER A 483 -16.58 -26.58 23.58
CA SER A 483 -17.04 -25.26 23.11
C SER A 483 -18.53 -25.28 22.76
N LYS A 484 -19.28 -24.33 23.31
CA LYS A 484 -20.73 -24.19 23.09
C LYS A 484 -21.06 -23.69 21.68
N TYR A 485 -20.15 -22.89 21.10
CA TYR A 485 -20.36 -22.20 19.82
C TYR A 485 -19.18 -22.41 18.85
N PRO A 486 -18.86 -23.65 18.46
CA PRO A 486 -17.68 -23.94 17.65
C PRO A 486 -17.74 -23.34 16.25
N THR A 487 -18.89 -23.39 15.57
CA THR A 487 -19.01 -22.86 14.20
C THR A 487 -19.04 -21.33 14.20
N LEU A 488 -19.70 -20.71 15.19
CA LEU A 488 -19.66 -19.27 15.41
C LEU A 488 -18.25 -18.79 15.73
N THR A 489 -17.51 -19.51 16.56
CA THR A 489 -16.10 -19.19 16.88
C THR A 489 -15.24 -19.20 15.62
N LYS A 490 -15.39 -20.25 14.79
CA LYS A 490 -14.68 -20.35 13.50
C LYS A 490 -15.01 -19.17 12.59
N LEU A 491 -16.27 -18.77 12.46
CA LEU A 491 -16.64 -17.60 11.66
C LEU A 491 -16.07 -16.30 12.23
N MET A 492 -16.31 -16.02 13.51
CA MET A 492 -15.99 -14.74 14.13
C MET A 492 -14.49 -14.44 14.14
N LYS A 493 -13.63 -15.46 14.37
CA LYS A 493 -12.18 -15.30 14.27
C LYS A 493 -11.74 -14.79 12.89
N ASN A 494 -12.40 -15.24 11.83
CA ASN A 494 -12.09 -14.84 10.44
C ASN A 494 -12.74 -13.50 10.06
N VAL A 495 -13.86 -13.15 10.68
CA VAL A 495 -14.51 -11.84 10.47
C VAL A 495 -13.75 -10.72 11.20
N LEU A 496 -13.24 -10.98 12.40
CA LEU A 496 -12.47 -10.01 13.20
C LEU A 496 -11.14 -9.57 12.56
N ILE A 497 -10.57 -10.41 11.69
CA ILE A 497 -9.29 -10.12 11.02
C ILE A 497 -9.48 -9.27 9.74
N ILE A 498 -10.72 -9.06 9.28
CA ILE A 498 -10.99 -8.17 8.15
C ILE A 498 -10.47 -6.77 8.49
N THR A 499 -9.65 -6.21 7.61
CA THR A 499 -9.02 -4.92 7.88
C THR A 499 -9.96 -3.76 7.57
N HIS A 500 -9.97 -2.74 8.44
CA HIS A 500 -10.73 -1.50 8.25
C HIS A 500 -9.94 -0.40 7.54
N GLY A 501 -8.68 -0.66 7.16
CA GLY A 501 -7.83 0.27 6.43
C GLY A 501 -6.36 -0.12 6.42
N ASN A 502 -5.50 0.80 5.96
CA ASN A 502 -4.06 0.58 5.81
C ASN A 502 -3.18 1.26 6.87
N ALA A 503 -3.80 1.84 7.91
CA ALA A 503 -3.09 2.54 8.98
C ALA A 503 -2.02 1.66 9.67
N ASP A 504 -2.20 0.34 9.69
CA ASP A 504 -1.22 -0.60 10.25
C ASP A 504 0.11 -0.61 9.49
N VAL A 505 0.08 -0.53 8.16
CA VAL A 505 1.32 -0.49 7.35
C VAL A 505 1.97 0.89 7.44
N GLU A 506 1.18 1.96 7.46
CA GLU A 506 1.68 3.32 7.64
C GLU A 506 2.40 3.50 9.00
N ARG A 507 1.86 2.89 10.08
CA ARG A 507 2.56 2.79 11.37
C ARG A 507 3.87 2.00 11.23
N GLY A 508 3.85 0.93 10.44
CA GLY A 508 5.05 0.22 10.02
C GLY A 508 6.12 1.15 9.43
N PHE A 509 5.75 2.09 8.57
CA PHE A 509 6.69 3.05 8.01
C PHE A 509 7.28 4.02 9.04
N SER A 510 6.49 4.48 10.00
CA SER A 510 7.01 5.28 11.13
C SER A 510 8.00 4.48 11.99
N ILE A 511 7.77 3.19 12.16
CA ILE A 511 8.74 2.31 12.83
C ILE A 511 10.01 2.16 11.97
N ASN A 512 9.90 2.08 10.63
CA ASN A 512 11.06 2.05 9.74
C ASN A 512 11.88 3.33 9.86
N SER A 513 11.28 4.51 9.80
CA SER A 513 12.02 5.77 9.93
C SER A 513 12.73 5.88 11.29
N ASN A 514 12.12 5.34 12.36
CA ASN A 514 12.73 5.31 13.68
C ASN A 514 13.87 4.29 13.83
N ILE A 515 13.79 3.14 13.15
CA ILE A 515 14.80 2.06 13.18
C ILE A 515 15.95 2.34 12.20
N LEU A 516 15.65 2.95 11.06
CA LEU A 516 16.52 3.27 9.92
C LEU A 516 16.89 4.77 9.91
N ARG A 517 17.27 5.32 11.08
CA ARG A 517 17.76 6.71 11.22
C ARG A 517 18.92 7.00 10.26
N GLU A 518 19.24 8.27 10.03
CA GLU A 518 20.32 8.72 9.11
C GLU A 518 21.65 7.98 9.30
N ASN A 519 22.00 7.63 10.53
CA ASN A 519 23.21 6.86 10.89
C ASN A 519 23.17 5.36 10.47
N ARG A 520 22.09 4.90 9.84
CA ARG A 520 21.82 3.52 9.37
C ARG A 520 21.30 3.50 7.93
N SER A 521 21.64 4.51 7.14
CA SER A 521 21.14 4.72 5.78
C SER A 521 21.60 3.67 4.76
N SER A 522 22.54 2.75 5.08
CA SER A 522 23.09 1.74 4.17
C SER A 522 22.84 0.28 4.61
N LEU A 523 21.67 -0.03 5.19
CA LEU A 523 21.35 -1.39 5.61
C LEU A 523 20.90 -2.27 4.43
N SER A 524 21.37 -3.53 4.42
CA SER A 524 20.90 -4.56 3.48
C SER A 524 19.44 -4.95 3.76
N GLU A 525 18.76 -5.55 2.78
CA GLU A 525 17.40 -6.08 2.96
C GLU A 525 17.33 -7.08 4.13
N SER A 526 18.34 -7.95 4.29
CA SER A 526 18.44 -8.90 5.42
C SER A 526 18.54 -8.20 6.78
N SER A 527 19.23 -7.06 6.84
CA SER A 527 19.37 -6.27 8.06
C SER A 527 18.07 -5.55 8.41
N ILE A 528 17.37 -4.98 7.42
CA ILE A 528 16.06 -4.35 7.60
C ILE A 528 15.07 -5.38 8.13
N ASN A 529 14.95 -6.53 7.45
CA ASN A 529 14.07 -7.62 7.88
C ASN A 529 14.43 -8.13 9.27
N GLY A 530 15.72 -8.35 9.54
CA GLY A 530 16.21 -8.79 10.86
C GLY A 530 15.77 -7.84 11.97
N LEU A 531 16.10 -6.55 11.84
CA LEU A 531 15.73 -5.53 12.83
C LEU A 531 14.22 -5.46 13.05
N ARG A 532 13.45 -5.49 11.96
CA ARG A 532 11.99 -5.38 12.00
C ARG A 532 11.33 -6.58 12.66
N LEU A 533 11.78 -7.79 12.32
CA LEU A 533 11.30 -9.03 12.94
C LEU A 533 11.65 -9.09 14.43
N VAL A 534 12.83 -8.60 14.82
CA VAL A 534 13.21 -8.51 16.24
C VAL A 534 12.35 -7.47 16.97
N TYR A 535 12.17 -6.28 16.40
CA TYR A 535 11.32 -5.24 16.98
C TYR A 535 9.88 -5.75 17.18
N ASP A 536 9.31 -6.36 16.14
CA ASP A 536 7.99 -6.99 16.16
C ASP A 536 7.91 -8.12 17.20
N GLY A 537 8.94 -8.96 17.29
CA GLY A 537 9.07 -10.01 18.31
C GLY A 537 9.08 -9.45 19.74
N VAL A 538 9.80 -8.36 20.00
CA VAL A 538 9.79 -7.67 21.31
C VAL A 538 8.39 -7.13 21.62
N LYS A 539 7.70 -6.52 20.63
CA LYS A 539 6.32 -6.03 20.81
C LYS A 539 5.37 -7.18 21.18
N PHE A 540 5.45 -8.30 20.46
CA PHE A 540 4.55 -9.44 20.63
C PHE A 540 4.84 -10.28 21.89
N PHE A 541 6.08 -10.71 22.10
CA PHE A 541 6.42 -11.62 23.20
C PHE A 541 6.75 -10.90 24.51
N GLY A 542 7.27 -9.67 24.44
CA GLY A 542 7.69 -8.89 25.61
C GLY A 542 6.76 -7.72 25.96
N SER A 543 5.59 -7.61 25.33
CA SER A 543 4.68 -6.46 25.47
C SER A 543 5.41 -5.13 25.27
N GLY A 544 6.30 -5.09 24.26
CA GLY A 544 7.12 -3.91 23.95
C GLY A 544 8.33 -3.71 24.84
N SER A 545 8.73 -4.69 25.66
CA SER A 545 9.91 -4.63 26.54
C SER A 545 10.86 -5.80 26.34
N ALA A 546 12.12 -5.52 25.99
CA ALA A 546 13.14 -6.55 25.72
C ALA A 546 13.36 -7.54 26.89
N HIS A 547 13.35 -7.06 28.14
CA HIS A 547 13.57 -7.90 29.33
C HIS A 547 12.41 -8.84 29.66
N LYS A 548 11.23 -8.61 29.07
CA LYS A 548 10.04 -9.47 29.25
C LYS A 548 9.95 -10.57 28.18
N VAL A 549 10.80 -10.54 27.16
CA VAL A 549 10.82 -11.58 26.12
C VAL A 549 11.33 -12.88 26.73
N PRO A 550 10.57 -13.98 26.65
CA PRO A 550 11.04 -15.28 27.13
C PRO A 550 12.23 -15.78 26.31
N ILE A 551 13.37 -15.99 26.97
CA ILE A 551 14.59 -16.53 26.34
C ILE A 551 14.65 -18.03 26.58
N THR A 552 14.13 -18.78 25.61
CA THR A 552 14.15 -20.25 25.59
C THR A 552 15.46 -20.81 25.05
N THR A 553 15.66 -22.11 25.18
CA THR A 553 16.82 -22.81 24.58
C THR A 553 16.85 -22.67 23.06
N ASP A 554 15.70 -22.59 22.40
CA ASP A 554 15.59 -22.46 20.94
C ASP A 554 16.20 -21.15 20.42
N ILE A 555 15.88 -20.02 21.07
CA ILE A 555 16.42 -18.72 20.66
C ILE A 555 17.92 -18.63 20.96
N ILE A 556 18.39 -19.25 22.06
CA ILE A 556 19.82 -19.37 22.37
C ILE A 556 20.54 -20.15 21.28
N ASN A 557 20.00 -21.29 20.87
CA ASN A 557 20.58 -22.12 19.80
C ASN A 557 20.59 -21.40 18.46
N MET A 558 19.54 -20.64 18.14
CA MET A 558 19.50 -19.85 16.90
C MET A 558 20.55 -18.75 16.89
N VAL A 559 20.75 -18.05 18.01
CA VAL A 559 21.79 -17.01 18.12
C VAL A 559 23.20 -17.61 18.06
N LYS A 560 23.44 -18.78 18.65
CA LYS A 560 24.74 -19.45 18.51
C LYS A 560 25.09 -19.79 17.06
N LYS A 561 24.08 -20.13 16.24
CA LYS A 561 24.26 -20.47 14.83
C LYS A 561 24.35 -19.25 13.91
N SER A 562 24.09 -18.03 14.41
CA SER A 562 23.98 -16.83 13.55
C SER A 562 25.25 -16.53 12.76
N SER A 563 26.43 -16.83 13.31
CA SER A 563 27.70 -16.64 12.60
C SER A 563 27.86 -17.61 11.42
N SER A 564 27.49 -18.89 11.59
CA SER A 564 27.50 -19.89 10.50
C SER A 564 26.51 -19.50 9.42
N ASN A 565 25.27 -19.21 9.82
CA ASN A 565 24.19 -18.81 8.92
C ASN A 565 24.58 -17.57 8.09
N TYR A 566 25.28 -16.62 8.70
CA TYR A 566 25.79 -15.43 7.99
C TYR A 566 26.90 -15.77 6.99
N ARG A 567 27.85 -16.64 7.34
CA ARG A 567 28.89 -17.09 6.40
C ARG A 567 28.29 -17.85 5.22
N GLU A 568 27.31 -18.71 5.48
CA GLU A 568 26.56 -19.44 4.44
C GLU A 568 25.81 -18.48 3.51
N SER A 569 25.15 -17.44 4.05
CA SER A 569 24.43 -16.47 3.23
C SER A 569 25.37 -15.62 2.35
N LEU A 570 26.57 -15.29 2.85
CA LEU A 570 27.61 -14.62 2.05
C LEU A 570 28.10 -15.50 0.89
N ILE A 571 28.29 -16.80 1.12
CA ILE A 571 28.69 -17.75 0.07
C ILE A 571 27.59 -17.85 -0.98
N ALA A 572 26.34 -18.02 -0.57
CA ALA A 572 25.19 -18.08 -1.45
C ALA A 572 25.05 -16.80 -2.30
N ALA A 573 25.22 -15.62 -1.69
CA ALA A 573 25.16 -14.35 -2.41
C ALA A 573 26.27 -14.22 -3.46
N LYS A 574 27.50 -14.64 -3.15
CA LYS A 574 28.61 -14.65 -4.12
C LYS A 574 28.33 -15.59 -5.30
N LEU A 575 27.80 -16.79 -5.02
CA LEU A 575 27.42 -17.75 -6.05
C LEU A 575 26.30 -17.20 -6.95
N ALA A 576 25.28 -16.57 -6.38
CA ALA A 576 24.19 -15.96 -7.15
C ALA A 576 24.69 -14.86 -8.09
N VAL A 577 25.60 -13.99 -7.63
CA VAL A 577 26.23 -12.95 -8.47
C VAL A 577 27.06 -13.57 -9.59
N ALA A 578 27.80 -14.65 -9.31
CA ALA A 578 28.59 -15.35 -10.32
C ALA A 578 27.70 -15.98 -11.40
N ILE A 579 26.61 -16.64 -11.00
CA ILE A 579 25.62 -17.21 -11.93
C ILE A 579 24.98 -16.12 -12.79
N HIS A 580 24.59 -14.98 -12.20
CA HIS A 580 24.00 -13.87 -12.94
C HIS A 580 24.96 -13.31 -14.00
N LYS A 581 26.23 -13.08 -13.64
CA LYS A 581 27.25 -12.61 -14.59
C LYS A 581 27.48 -13.60 -15.73
N ASN A 582 27.48 -14.91 -15.44
CA ASN A 582 27.60 -15.94 -16.47
C ASN A 582 26.40 -15.92 -17.42
N ASN A 583 25.18 -15.84 -16.89
CA ASN A 583 23.96 -15.78 -17.70
C ASN A 583 23.91 -14.51 -18.57
N GLU A 584 24.33 -13.35 -18.05
CA GLU A 584 24.43 -12.11 -18.86
C GLU A 584 25.43 -12.25 -20.00
N ASN A 585 26.58 -12.88 -19.75
CA ASN A 585 27.58 -13.13 -20.79
C ASN A 585 27.04 -14.10 -21.85
N SER A 586 26.39 -15.20 -21.44
CA SER A 586 25.76 -16.14 -22.37
C SER A 586 24.65 -15.47 -23.20
N ASN A 587 23.80 -14.65 -22.58
CA ASN A 587 22.74 -13.93 -23.29
C ASN A 587 23.29 -12.91 -24.31
N LYS A 588 24.40 -12.24 -23.99
CA LYS A 588 25.08 -11.34 -24.94
C LYS A 588 25.65 -12.10 -26.14
N ILE A 589 26.24 -13.27 -25.91
CA ILE A 589 26.73 -14.12 -27.01
C ILE A 589 25.58 -14.53 -27.92
N ILE A 590 24.48 -15.04 -27.37
CA ILE A 590 23.28 -15.44 -28.13
C ILE A 590 22.70 -14.25 -28.91
N GLN A 591 22.64 -13.06 -28.30
CA GLN A 591 22.16 -11.85 -29.01
C GLN A 591 23.07 -11.44 -30.16
N ASN A 592 24.39 -11.54 -29.98
CA ASN A 592 25.35 -11.23 -31.04
C ASN A 592 25.26 -12.24 -32.20
N GLU A 593 25.15 -13.54 -31.90
CA GLU A 593 24.95 -14.59 -32.91
C GLU A 593 23.64 -14.37 -33.68
N LYS A 594 22.56 -14.04 -32.97
CA LYS A 594 21.27 -13.74 -33.61
C LYS A 594 21.33 -12.51 -34.50
N GLN A 595 22.05 -11.47 -34.10
CA GLN A 595 22.24 -10.27 -34.91
C GLN A 595 23.09 -10.58 -36.15
N GLN A 596 24.14 -11.38 -36.00
CA GLN A 596 24.98 -11.82 -37.13
C GLN A 596 24.17 -12.61 -38.16
N HIS A 597 23.36 -13.58 -37.72
CA HIS A 597 22.48 -14.32 -38.62
C HIS A 597 21.46 -13.42 -39.32
N LEU A 598 20.91 -12.42 -38.63
CA LEU A 598 19.98 -11.46 -39.23
C LEU A 598 20.66 -10.59 -40.30
N ASP A 599 21.92 -10.19 -40.06
CA ASP A 599 22.71 -9.42 -41.00
C ASP A 599 23.09 -10.26 -42.24
N GLU A 600 23.44 -11.55 -42.04
CA GLU A 600 23.70 -12.53 -43.11
C GLU A 600 22.44 -12.78 -43.97
N GLU A 601 21.28 -13.00 -43.34
CA GLU A 601 19.99 -13.17 -44.01
C GLU A 601 19.63 -11.95 -44.85
N LYS A 602 19.90 -10.74 -44.34
CA LYS A 602 19.66 -9.49 -45.07
C LYS A 602 20.52 -9.38 -46.33
N VAL A 603 21.79 -9.78 -46.26
CA VAL A 603 22.69 -9.81 -47.42
C VAL A 603 22.21 -10.80 -48.48
N LEU A 604 21.77 -11.99 -48.08
CA LEU A 604 21.23 -13.00 -49.00
C LEU A 604 19.94 -12.51 -49.66
N LEU A 605 19.05 -11.85 -48.91
CA LEU A 605 17.81 -11.27 -49.44
C LEU A 605 18.08 -10.16 -50.46
N ASP A 606 19.07 -9.32 -50.23
CA ASP A 606 19.44 -8.26 -51.19
C ASP A 606 20.12 -8.83 -52.45
N LYS A 607 20.90 -9.92 -52.33
CA LYS A 607 21.36 -10.71 -53.50
C LYS A 607 20.18 -11.28 -54.29
N GLN A 608 19.19 -11.86 -53.61
CA GLN A 608 18.01 -12.43 -54.25
C GLN A 608 17.22 -11.38 -55.03
N LYS A 609 17.03 -10.18 -54.46
CA LYS A 609 16.37 -9.05 -55.15
C LYS A 609 17.16 -8.60 -56.38
N THR A 610 18.49 -8.57 -56.29
CA THR A 610 19.36 -8.18 -57.40
C THR A 610 19.25 -9.18 -58.55
N LEU A 611 19.31 -10.48 -58.25
CA LEU A 611 19.12 -11.55 -59.25
C LEU A 611 17.73 -11.47 -59.89
N ALA A 612 16.67 -11.27 -59.09
CA ALA A 612 15.31 -11.11 -59.61
C ALA A 612 15.17 -9.90 -60.56
N HIS A 613 15.91 -8.82 -60.31
CA HIS A 613 15.95 -7.68 -61.23
C HIS A 613 16.66 -8.04 -62.53
N GLN A 614 17.81 -8.71 -62.46
CA GLN A 614 18.56 -9.17 -63.63
C GLN A 614 17.77 -10.19 -64.46
N MET A 615 16.97 -11.06 -63.83
CA MET A 615 16.08 -11.98 -64.54
C MET A 615 15.08 -11.23 -65.40
N LYS A 616 14.42 -10.20 -64.84
CA LYS A 616 13.47 -9.37 -65.59
C LYS A 616 14.12 -8.66 -66.78
N GLU A 617 15.36 -8.20 -66.62
CA GLU A 617 16.11 -7.61 -67.74
C GLU A 617 16.41 -8.64 -68.84
N ALA A 618 16.78 -9.87 -68.45
CA ALA A 618 17.04 -10.96 -69.39
C ALA A 618 15.76 -11.39 -70.13
N GLU A 619 14.64 -11.52 -69.42
CA GLU A 619 13.31 -11.78 -69.98
C GLU A 619 12.89 -10.68 -70.95
N TYR A 620 13.09 -9.41 -70.58
CA TYR A 620 12.80 -8.28 -71.46
C TYR A 620 13.61 -8.34 -72.77
N LEU A 621 14.90 -8.70 -72.72
CA LEU A 621 15.72 -8.86 -73.92
C LEU A 621 15.20 -10.00 -74.83
N ILE A 622 14.70 -11.08 -74.23
CA ILE A 622 14.10 -12.20 -74.96
C ILE A 622 12.77 -11.78 -75.59
N ASP A 623 11.90 -11.10 -74.85
CA ASP A 623 10.60 -10.62 -75.34
C ASP A 623 10.76 -9.58 -76.44
N GLU A 624 11.64 -8.59 -76.25
CA GLU A 624 11.96 -7.58 -77.26
C GLU A 624 12.55 -8.22 -78.53
N GLY A 625 13.47 -9.18 -78.34
CA GLY A 625 14.01 -9.96 -79.45
C GLY A 625 12.93 -10.77 -80.18
N THR A 626 11.97 -11.35 -79.46
CA THR A 626 10.88 -12.15 -80.02
C THR A 626 9.88 -11.27 -80.79
N ASN A 627 9.50 -10.12 -80.23
CA ASN A 627 8.63 -9.15 -80.87
C ASN A 627 9.25 -8.61 -82.17
N ARG A 628 10.55 -8.30 -82.16
CA ARG A 628 11.29 -7.89 -83.37
C ARG A 628 11.36 -9.01 -84.40
N LEU A 629 11.53 -10.25 -83.97
CA LEU A 629 11.53 -11.40 -84.88
C LEU A 629 10.16 -11.55 -85.57
N GLU A 630 9.06 -11.47 -84.81
CA GLU A 630 7.71 -11.51 -85.38
C GLU A 630 7.43 -10.33 -86.32
N GLY A 631 7.87 -9.12 -85.96
CA GLY A 631 7.75 -7.93 -86.79
C GLY A 631 8.50 -8.06 -88.11
N ALA A 632 9.75 -8.54 -88.07
CA ALA A 632 10.59 -8.78 -89.24
C ALA A 632 10.00 -9.87 -90.17
N LEU A 633 9.42 -10.93 -89.60
CA LEU A 633 8.75 -11.98 -90.36
C LEU A 633 7.48 -11.48 -91.06
N LYS A 634 6.74 -10.54 -90.46
CA LYS A 634 5.54 -9.92 -91.04
C LYS A 634 5.88 -8.87 -92.11
N SER A 635 6.99 -8.14 -91.98
CA SER A 635 7.39 -7.05 -92.88
C SER A 635 8.33 -7.45 -94.02
N GLY A 636 8.93 -8.64 -93.97
CA GLY A 636 9.86 -9.14 -94.99
C GLY A 636 11.27 -8.54 -94.90
N VAL A 637 11.59 -7.82 -93.83
CA VAL A 637 12.89 -7.14 -93.64
C VAL A 637 13.90 -8.08 -92.95
N PHE A 638 14.74 -8.76 -93.74
CA PHE A 638 15.70 -9.76 -93.24
C PHE A 638 16.83 -9.19 -92.37
N SER A 639 17.11 -7.88 -92.42
CA SER A 639 18.16 -7.25 -91.61
C SER A 639 17.82 -7.21 -90.12
N GLU A 640 16.55 -7.16 -89.74
CA GLU A 640 16.12 -7.15 -88.33
C GLU A 640 16.11 -8.54 -87.69
N VAL A 641 16.08 -9.61 -88.49
CA VAL A 641 16.14 -11.00 -88.01
C VAL A 641 17.47 -11.29 -87.30
N HIS A 642 18.58 -10.69 -87.78
CA HIS A 642 19.88 -10.89 -87.15
C HIS A 642 19.98 -10.19 -85.78
N ALA A 643 19.49 -8.96 -85.67
CA ALA A 643 19.44 -8.23 -84.40
C ALA A 643 18.52 -8.92 -83.37
N ALA A 644 17.36 -9.41 -83.81
CA ALA A 644 16.44 -10.18 -82.98
C ALA A 644 17.08 -11.47 -82.44
N LYS A 645 17.79 -12.22 -83.29
CA LYS A 645 18.53 -13.43 -82.86
C LYS A 645 19.62 -13.12 -81.83
N LEU A 646 20.35 -12.01 -81.98
CA LEU A 646 21.38 -11.60 -81.02
C LEU A 646 20.78 -11.22 -79.66
N LEU A 647 19.63 -10.51 -79.63
CA LEU A 647 18.94 -10.16 -78.39
C LEU A 647 18.42 -11.40 -77.65
N ILE A 648 17.80 -12.35 -78.37
CA ILE A 648 17.33 -13.62 -77.77
C ILE A 648 18.52 -14.45 -77.27
N ALA A 649 19.61 -14.54 -78.03
CA ALA A 649 20.80 -15.28 -77.63
C ALA A 649 21.44 -14.67 -76.37
N GLY A 650 21.65 -13.35 -76.35
CA GLY A 650 22.21 -12.65 -75.19
C GLY A 650 21.29 -12.70 -73.96
N GLY A 651 19.98 -12.63 -74.15
CA GLY A 651 19.00 -12.82 -73.08
C GLY A 651 19.04 -14.24 -72.50
N ARG A 652 19.10 -15.28 -73.35
CA ARG A 652 19.20 -16.68 -72.90
C ARG A 652 20.51 -17.00 -72.19
N GLU A 653 21.62 -16.44 -72.66
CA GLU A 653 22.92 -16.61 -72.00
C GLU A 653 22.92 -15.99 -70.59
N LYS A 654 22.40 -14.77 -70.46
CA LYS A 654 22.19 -14.13 -69.14
C LYS A 654 21.29 -14.97 -68.25
N LEU A 655 20.19 -15.51 -68.78
CA LEU A 655 19.23 -16.29 -67.99
C LEU A 655 19.84 -17.60 -67.48
N THR A 656 20.70 -18.24 -68.29
CA THR A 656 21.47 -19.43 -67.86
C THR A 656 22.40 -19.08 -66.70
N SER A 657 23.17 -18.00 -66.83
CA SER A 657 24.09 -17.55 -65.77
C SER A 657 23.37 -17.16 -64.47
N ILE A 658 22.21 -16.51 -64.57
CA ILE A 658 21.40 -16.13 -63.40
C ILE A 658 20.82 -17.37 -62.71
N ASN A 659 20.36 -18.38 -63.47
CA ASN A 659 19.85 -19.62 -62.89
C ASN A 659 20.93 -20.39 -62.12
N GLU A 660 22.17 -20.41 -62.61
CA GLU A 660 23.32 -21.00 -61.88
C GLU A 660 23.57 -20.26 -60.56
N GLN A 661 23.56 -18.93 -60.57
CA GLN A 661 23.72 -18.10 -59.36
C GLN A 661 22.55 -18.26 -58.39
N GLN A 662 21.32 -18.41 -58.89
CA GLN A 662 20.13 -18.63 -58.07
C GLN A 662 20.16 -20.01 -57.41
N GLN A 663 20.66 -21.03 -58.11
CA GLN A 663 20.84 -22.37 -57.55
C GLN A 663 21.92 -22.39 -56.46
N GLN A 664 23.02 -21.66 -56.65
CA GLN A 664 24.03 -21.47 -55.60
C GLN A 664 23.45 -20.73 -54.38
N LEU A 665 22.68 -19.66 -54.60
CA LEU A 665 22.03 -18.92 -53.51
C LEU A 665 21.00 -19.77 -52.75
N THR A 666 20.29 -20.66 -53.43
CA THR A 666 19.32 -21.57 -52.80
C THR A 666 20.05 -22.56 -51.88
N ASN A 667 21.21 -23.08 -52.29
CA ASN A 667 22.05 -23.93 -51.45
C ASN A 667 22.70 -23.17 -50.26
N GLU A 668 22.81 -21.84 -50.32
CA GLU A 668 23.28 -21.01 -49.20
C GLU A 668 22.14 -20.65 -48.21
N LEU A 669 20.88 -20.81 -48.61
CA LEU A 669 19.69 -20.51 -47.80
C LEU A 669 19.11 -21.73 -47.08
N ASP A 670 19.32 -22.95 -47.61
CA ASP A 670 19.02 -24.24 -46.97
C ASP A 670 20.09 -24.63 -45.94
#